data_AF-A0A7C2T529-F1
#
_entry.id   AF-A0A7C2T529-F1
#
_cell.length_a   1.000
_cell.length_b   1.000
_cell.length_c   1.000
_cell.angle_alpha   90.00
_cell.angle_beta   90.00
_cell.angle_gamma   90.00
#
_symmetry.space_group_name_H-M   'P 1'
#
loop_
_entity.id
_entity.type
_entity.pdbx_description
1 polymer ?
#
loop_
_entity_poly.entity_id
_entity_poly.type
_entity_poly.pdbx_seq_one_letter_code
_entity_poly.pdbx_strand_id
1 'polypeptide(L)'
;MSESGGILRAGAVRARLEAAFDAERSGQSYGAVGAALKKSLIEARRALLEQYARGDIIVARLSQIVDEALVALVGEANGLLPPKSRAAVAATGGYGRGQLAPLSDVDLLILHSGLSEDALKPFVSAIIFPLFDAGLIVGQGVHTPQSAAKLAENEVTAMTAFLDARFIVGDEKLFKDFASKFEMLRWRTKAKFVKAKRAEQEKRHERSNQSRYLSEPDLKEGKGGLRDIHVIGWIYRALYGRPLGEAPKRGAIFRPDDAQSLKKAERFLLSVRVHLHDLRGRPDERLTFDVQPMLAERLGYADRGGMTAAERMMKHYFVTTMEIGRLTRIFWARIEEENAKLLDRAPLPLPKALQSDEAGGRINLRLKNGRLDFASASAAAKNPAELFRYFRAFAKRPEIDFHPDALDLISKNANAVTSEARRDPVVAQLFKASIVSAKDPIKLLRVMSETGLLGKYIPCLGQITGRVEFGLYRRYSLEEHVFQSIGVLSRIRAGDLAEEHPIATRILERNEDRLATFYIGVLLHQAGWSLKEPSTEEAEALIGRVARRLRLSDEDAAVVAWCAARPFFMIDVAHRRNLGEARAIKGFAEAVRTPENLDLLLVIAVCHLRAVSATAWDNWTKKQITALYCGAEAFLKGGDEALAAWMSERAGKSRKDAEVLLEDWPKAERAAFMRRLSDETLAMIEPDAFARAADLARSPEGCGVAASIRDDDVEAIVYADDRPGLLADLAGAVAGAGGNVRSVHAVTLDDGKIIDVFALQPPDGLNPDATADFVRRLHAALLAAARSKPSQPPSLVRRIGDKRALFSVPARVRVDADASDSAVVVEAEGR
;
A
#
# COMPACT_ATOMS: atom_id res chain seq x y z
N MET A 1 -38.38 19.25 12.48
CA MET A 1 -37.79 18.31 13.46
C MET A 1 -38.26 16.92 13.08
N SER A 2 -37.42 16.14 12.40
CA SER A 2 -37.79 14.83 11.84
C SER A 2 -38.03 13.80 12.95
N GLU A 3 -38.95 12.86 12.72
CA GLU A 3 -39.24 11.70 13.59
C GLU A 3 -37.97 10.90 13.97
N SER A 4 -36.89 11.00 13.19
CA SER A 4 -35.62 10.30 13.40
C SER A 4 -34.86 10.70 14.68
N GLY A 5 -35.06 11.90 15.22
CA GLY A 5 -34.37 12.34 16.44
C GLY A 5 -34.88 11.68 17.73
N GLY A 6 -36.09 11.10 17.71
CA GLY A 6 -36.73 10.53 18.89
C GLY A 6 -36.03 9.29 19.43
N ILE A 7 -35.45 8.46 18.55
CA ILE A 7 -34.81 7.19 18.92
C ILE A 7 -33.47 7.37 19.66
N LEU A 8 -32.87 8.57 19.57
CA LEU A 8 -31.63 8.90 20.26
C LEU A 8 -31.85 9.33 21.72
N ARG A 9 -33.11 9.45 22.18
CA ARG A 9 -33.43 9.73 23.58
C ARG A 9 -33.17 8.49 24.43
N ALA A 10 -32.58 8.69 25.60
CA ALA A 10 -32.31 7.62 26.54
C ALA A 10 -33.58 6.83 26.86
N GLY A 11 -33.51 5.50 26.77
CA GLY A 11 -34.63 4.59 27.05
C GLY A 11 -35.65 4.42 25.93
N ALA A 12 -35.51 5.13 24.80
CA ALA A 12 -36.46 5.00 23.68
C ALA A 12 -36.42 3.61 23.04
N VAL A 13 -35.22 3.02 22.91
CA VAL A 13 -35.04 1.66 22.37
C VAL A 13 -35.66 0.65 23.32
N ARG A 14 -35.37 0.79 24.62
CA ARG A 14 -35.94 -0.07 25.66
C ARG A 14 -37.47 -0.06 25.65
N ALA A 15 -38.10 1.12 25.65
CA ALA A 15 -39.56 1.24 25.63
C ALA A 15 -40.19 0.59 24.39
N ARG A 16 -39.53 0.69 23.23
CA ARG A 16 -39.98 0.04 22.00
C ARG A 16 -39.86 -1.48 22.06
N LEU A 17 -38.80 -2.00 22.69
CA LEU A 17 -38.63 -3.43 22.90
C LEU A 17 -39.64 -3.99 23.91
N GLU A 18 -39.93 -3.25 24.98
CA GLU A 18 -40.97 -3.61 25.96
C GLU A 18 -42.34 -3.77 25.28
N ALA A 19 -42.73 -2.83 24.42
CA ALA A 19 -43.95 -2.95 23.62
C ALA A 19 -43.92 -4.16 22.64
N ALA A 20 -42.76 -4.49 22.08
CA ALA A 20 -42.61 -5.65 21.21
C ALA A 20 -42.73 -6.98 21.98
N PHE A 21 -42.19 -7.06 23.21
CA PHE A 21 -42.38 -8.23 24.08
C PHE A 21 -43.87 -8.46 24.39
N ASP A 22 -44.64 -7.41 24.66
CA ASP A 22 -46.08 -7.53 24.90
C ASP A 22 -46.84 -8.06 23.67
N ALA A 23 -46.43 -7.66 22.47
CA ALA A 23 -46.98 -8.17 21.21
C ALA A 23 -46.65 -9.65 20.97
N GLU A 24 -45.44 -10.09 21.30
CA GLU A 24 -45.06 -11.52 21.20
C GLU A 24 -45.79 -12.37 22.25
N ARG A 25 -45.87 -11.90 23.51
CA ARG A 25 -46.57 -12.61 24.60
C ARG A 25 -48.07 -12.78 24.34
N SER A 26 -48.69 -11.81 23.68
CA SER A 26 -50.10 -11.88 23.28
C SER A 26 -50.36 -12.74 22.03
N GLY A 27 -49.31 -13.31 21.43
CA GLY A 27 -49.40 -14.14 20.22
C GLY A 27 -49.73 -13.34 18.95
N GLN A 28 -49.61 -12.01 18.99
CA GLN A 28 -49.98 -11.12 17.88
C GLN A 28 -48.92 -11.08 16.77
N SER A 29 -47.66 -11.39 17.08
CA SER A 29 -46.56 -11.40 16.12
C SER A 29 -45.42 -12.30 16.60
N TYR A 30 -44.77 -13.02 15.69
CA TYR A 30 -43.52 -13.75 15.95
C TYR A 30 -42.32 -12.93 15.46
N GLY A 31 -41.26 -12.80 16.27
CA GLY A 31 -40.04 -12.05 15.91
C GLY A 31 -40.18 -10.52 15.91
N ALA A 32 -41.22 -9.99 16.56
CA ALA A 32 -41.45 -8.55 16.68
C ALA A 32 -40.31 -7.85 17.43
N VAL A 33 -39.68 -8.51 18.40
CA VAL A 33 -38.57 -7.95 19.19
C VAL A 33 -37.35 -7.72 18.30
N GLY A 34 -36.96 -8.73 17.51
CA GLY A 34 -35.86 -8.62 16.55
C GLY A 34 -36.11 -7.54 15.49
N ALA A 35 -37.33 -7.48 14.95
CA ALA A 35 -37.73 -6.45 13.99
C ALA A 35 -37.71 -5.03 14.60
N ALA A 36 -38.20 -4.87 15.82
CA ALA A 36 -38.19 -3.60 16.56
C ALA A 36 -36.76 -3.13 16.85
N LEU A 37 -35.87 -4.06 17.24
CA LEU A 37 -34.46 -3.78 17.44
C LEU A 37 -33.80 -3.34 16.13
N LYS A 38 -33.98 -4.09 15.04
CA LYS A 38 -33.46 -3.78 13.71
C LYS A 38 -33.84 -2.37 13.28
N LYS A 39 -35.13 -2.03 13.40
CA LYS A 39 -35.66 -0.71 13.06
C LYS A 39 -35.00 0.38 13.90
N SER A 40 -34.86 0.16 15.20
CA SER A 40 -34.23 1.12 16.12
C SER A 40 -32.76 1.38 15.79
N LEU A 41 -32.01 0.32 15.46
CA LEU A 41 -30.60 0.43 15.08
C LEU A 41 -30.43 1.18 13.75
N ILE A 42 -31.29 0.93 12.76
CA ILE A 42 -31.26 1.62 11.46
C ILE A 42 -31.58 3.11 11.64
N GLU A 43 -32.66 3.43 12.37
CA GLU A 43 -33.08 4.81 12.64
C GLU A 43 -31.99 5.57 13.40
N ALA A 44 -31.43 4.97 14.44
CA ALA A 44 -30.39 5.61 15.24
C ALA A 44 -29.10 5.81 14.46
N ARG A 45 -28.66 4.81 13.68
CA ARG A 45 -27.47 4.94 12.82
C ARG A 45 -27.62 6.10 11.85
N ARG A 46 -28.78 6.19 11.17
CA ARG A 46 -29.07 7.29 10.22
C ARG A 46 -29.01 8.64 10.92
N ALA A 47 -29.72 8.79 12.05
CA ALA A 47 -29.76 10.04 12.79
C ALA A 47 -28.36 10.48 13.29
N LEU A 48 -27.54 9.51 13.76
CA LEU A 48 -26.18 9.80 14.22
C LEU A 48 -25.26 10.25 13.08
N LEU A 49 -25.35 9.64 11.90
CA LEU A 49 -24.55 10.00 10.72
C LEU A 49 -24.96 11.35 10.13
N GLU A 50 -26.26 11.71 10.21
CA GLU A 50 -26.76 13.03 9.81
C GLU A 50 -26.28 14.13 10.75
N GLN A 51 -26.17 13.83 12.06
CA GLN A 51 -25.83 14.82 13.07
C GLN A 51 -24.31 14.99 13.29
N TYR A 52 -23.52 13.95 13.05
CA TYR A 52 -22.10 13.93 13.42
C TYR A 52 -21.22 13.38 12.30
N ALA A 53 -20.13 14.09 11.99
CA ALA A 53 -19.01 13.52 11.23
C ALA A 53 -18.06 12.69 12.12
N ARG A 54 -18.07 12.96 13.43
CA ARG A 54 -17.14 12.39 14.42
C ARG A 54 -17.49 10.95 14.79
N GLY A 55 -16.64 10.01 14.37
CA GLY A 55 -16.82 8.58 14.64
C GLY A 55 -16.78 8.23 16.13
N ASP A 56 -15.95 8.91 16.93
CA ASP A 56 -15.87 8.63 18.38
C ASP A 56 -17.19 8.87 19.12
N ILE A 57 -17.98 9.84 18.67
CA ILE A 57 -19.33 10.10 19.20
C ILE A 57 -20.29 9.01 18.72
N ILE A 58 -20.27 8.70 17.42
CA ILE A 58 -21.19 7.73 16.80
C ILE A 58 -21.01 6.35 17.42
N VAL A 59 -19.77 5.86 17.54
CA VAL A 59 -19.53 4.52 18.09
C VAL A 59 -19.95 4.39 19.55
N ALA A 60 -19.76 5.44 20.35
CA ALA A 60 -20.18 5.47 21.74
C ALA A 60 -21.71 5.46 21.87
N ARG A 61 -22.40 6.24 21.03
CA ARG A 61 -23.88 6.28 21.02
C ARG A 61 -24.50 4.97 20.53
N LEU A 62 -23.94 4.37 19.48
CA LEU A 62 -24.38 3.04 19.03
C LEU A 62 -24.17 1.98 20.12
N SER A 63 -23.04 2.05 20.83
CA SER A 63 -22.79 1.14 21.97
C SER A 63 -23.85 1.31 23.07
N GLN A 64 -24.21 2.55 23.42
CA GLN A 64 -25.27 2.84 24.39
C GLN A 64 -26.64 2.29 23.97
N ILE A 65 -26.98 2.40 22.69
CA ILE A 65 -28.24 1.87 22.16
C ILE A 65 -28.29 0.34 22.28
N VAL A 66 -27.18 -0.35 21.99
CA VAL A 66 -27.08 -1.81 22.18
C VAL A 66 -27.10 -2.16 23.67
N ASP A 67 -26.49 -1.36 24.54
CA ASP A 67 -26.59 -1.54 26.00
C ASP A 67 -28.06 -1.48 26.46
N GLU A 68 -28.83 -0.49 26.00
CA GLU A 68 -30.27 -0.38 26.31
C GLU A 68 -31.07 -1.60 25.83
N ALA A 69 -30.75 -2.09 24.63
CA ALA A 69 -31.38 -3.29 24.08
C ALA A 69 -31.07 -4.54 24.92
N LEU A 70 -29.80 -4.72 25.31
CA LEU A 70 -29.39 -5.85 26.16
C LEU A 70 -30.02 -5.77 27.56
N VAL A 71 -30.15 -4.58 28.13
CA VAL A 71 -30.85 -4.41 29.43
C VAL A 71 -32.29 -4.89 29.33
N ALA A 72 -33.00 -4.54 28.23
CA ALA A 72 -34.37 -4.98 28.01
C ALA A 72 -34.45 -6.51 27.80
N LEU A 73 -33.61 -7.05 26.91
CA LEU A 73 -33.55 -8.48 26.58
C LEU A 73 -33.22 -9.34 27.80
N VAL A 74 -32.21 -8.96 28.58
CA VAL A 74 -31.82 -9.70 29.79
C VAL A 74 -32.88 -9.56 30.87
N GLY A 75 -33.53 -8.40 30.98
CA GLY A 75 -34.65 -8.19 31.91
C GLY A 75 -35.78 -9.20 31.70
N GLU A 76 -36.19 -9.39 30.45
CA GLU A 76 -37.22 -10.39 30.09
C GLU A 76 -36.69 -11.83 30.23
N ALA A 77 -35.48 -12.10 29.72
CA ALA A 77 -34.89 -13.44 29.74
C ALA A 77 -34.63 -13.97 31.17
N ASN A 78 -34.42 -13.08 32.15
CA ASN A 78 -34.12 -13.48 33.53
C ASN A 78 -35.24 -14.34 34.16
N GLY A 79 -36.49 -14.21 33.71
CA GLY A 79 -37.60 -15.06 34.14
C GLY A 79 -37.51 -16.52 33.66
N LEU A 80 -36.65 -16.81 32.68
CA LEU A 80 -36.44 -18.14 32.12
C LEU A 80 -35.37 -18.95 32.86
N LEU A 81 -34.65 -18.33 33.81
CA LEU A 81 -33.67 -19.01 34.64
C LEU A 81 -34.36 -19.77 35.78
N PRO A 82 -33.79 -20.91 36.24
CA PRO A 82 -34.31 -21.60 37.41
C PRO A 82 -34.33 -20.68 38.65
N PRO A 83 -35.28 -20.84 39.59
CA PRO A 83 -35.37 -20.00 40.78
C PRO A 83 -34.05 -19.91 41.55
N LYS A 84 -33.70 -18.71 42.04
CA LYS A 84 -32.45 -18.41 42.77
C LYS A 84 -31.16 -18.54 41.95
N SER A 85 -31.25 -18.82 40.65
CA SER A 85 -30.11 -18.76 39.74
C SER A 85 -29.66 -17.32 39.52
N ARG A 86 -28.38 -17.15 39.19
CA ARG A 86 -27.80 -15.83 38.92
C ARG A 86 -27.07 -15.84 37.59
N ALA A 87 -27.29 -14.79 36.81
CA ALA A 87 -26.57 -14.53 35.57
C ALA A 87 -26.20 -13.04 35.46
N ALA A 88 -25.12 -12.75 34.73
CA ALA A 88 -24.69 -11.41 34.40
C ALA A 88 -24.19 -11.36 32.96
N VAL A 89 -24.40 -10.23 32.29
CA VAL A 89 -23.93 -10.00 30.92
C VAL A 89 -22.95 -8.84 30.92
N ALA A 90 -21.78 -9.08 30.34
CA ALA A 90 -20.75 -8.07 30.11
C ALA A 90 -20.42 -7.99 28.62
N ALA A 91 -20.12 -6.79 28.14
CA ALA A 91 -19.57 -6.58 26.80
C ALA A 91 -18.06 -6.81 26.83
N THR A 92 -17.49 -7.32 25.74
CA THR A 92 -16.03 -7.52 25.57
C THR A 92 -15.56 -6.94 24.24
N GLY A 93 -14.24 -6.93 24.00
CA GLY A 93 -13.68 -6.48 22.72
C GLY A 93 -14.02 -5.02 22.39
N GLY A 94 -14.29 -4.73 21.12
CA GLY A 94 -14.62 -3.36 20.66
C GLY A 94 -15.89 -2.80 21.27
N TYR A 95 -16.89 -3.66 21.50
CA TYR A 95 -18.13 -3.29 22.16
C TYR A 95 -17.92 -3.00 23.67
N GLY A 96 -17.08 -3.80 24.33
CA GLY A 96 -16.64 -3.56 25.71
C GLY A 96 -15.99 -2.19 25.91
N ARG A 97 -15.20 -1.72 24.92
CA ARG A 97 -14.61 -0.37 24.89
C ARG A 97 -15.61 0.76 24.59
N GLY A 98 -16.87 0.45 24.26
CA GLY A 98 -17.84 1.44 23.81
C GLY A 98 -17.52 1.99 22.42
N GLN A 99 -16.89 1.18 21.57
CA GLN A 99 -16.42 1.57 20.23
C GLN A 99 -17.12 0.76 19.12
N LEU A 100 -18.42 0.51 19.28
CA LEU A 100 -19.21 -0.20 18.27
C LEU A 100 -19.44 0.65 17.01
N ALA A 101 -18.67 0.40 15.96
CA ALA A 101 -18.91 0.98 14.64
C ALA A 101 -20.07 0.26 13.93
N PRO A 102 -20.74 0.89 12.94
CA PRO A 102 -21.74 0.21 12.13
C PRO A 102 -21.24 -1.15 11.65
N LEU A 103 -22.08 -2.19 11.72
CA LEU A 103 -21.75 -3.53 11.24
C LEU A 103 -20.57 -4.21 11.98
N SER A 104 -20.15 -3.69 13.13
CA SER A 104 -19.18 -4.39 14.00
C SER A 104 -19.86 -5.47 14.83
N ASP A 105 -19.09 -6.49 15.18
CA ASP A 105 -19.53 -7.58 16.04
C ASP A 105 -19.88 -7.07 17.46
N VAL A 106 -20.88 -7.70 18.06
CA VAL A 106 -21.32 -7.51 19.44
C VAL A 106 -20.83 -8.69 20.26
N ASP A 107 -19.68 -8.52 20.93
CA ASP A 107 -19.06 -9.56 21.74
C ASP A 107 -19.54 -9.53 23.19
N LEU A 108 -20.14 -10.63 23.66
CA LEU A 108 -20.75 -10.79 24.97
C LEU A 108 -20.05 -11.88 25.81
N LEU A 109 -19.84 -11.58 27.09
CA LEU A 109 -19.51 -12.55 28.13
C LEU A 109 -20.72 -12.71 29.05
N ILE A 110 -21.34 -13.88 28.99
CA ILE A 110 -22.46 -14.27 29.84
C ILE A 110 -21.90 -15.09 31.01
N LEU A 111 -21.97 -14.52 32.21
CA LEU A 111 -21.54 -15.14 33.46
C LEU A 111 -22.71 -15.82 34.16
N HIS A 112 -22.53 -17.03 34.68
CA HIS A 112 -23.56 -17.75 35.44
C HIS A 112 -23.01 -18.41 36.71
N SER A 113 -23.90 -18.71 37.66
CA SER A 113 -23.54 -19.32 38.96
C SER A 113 -23.44 -20.85 38.94
N GLY A 114 -22.87 -21.45 37.88
CA GLY A 114 -22.64 -22.91 37.79
C GLY A 114 -23.81 -23.74 37.26
N LEU A 115 -24.78 -23.10 36.59
CA LEU A 115 -25.89 -23.74 35.87
C LEU A 115 -25.42 -24.70 34.77
N SER A 116 -26.21 -25.75 34.50
CA SER A 116 -26.02 -26.65 33.36
C SER A 116 -26.38 -25.95 32.04
N GLU A 117 -25.90 -26.51 30.93
CA GLU A 117 -26.17 -25.99 29.58
C GLU A 117 -27.67 -25.96 29.26
N ASP A 118 -28.41 -27.02 29.60
CA ASP A 118 -29.87 -27.09 29.38
C ASP A 118 -30.63 -26.02 30.15
N ALA A 119 -30.18 -25.67 31.37
CA ALA A 119 -30.79 -24.61 32.16
C ALA A 119 -30.48 -23.21 31.64
N LEU A 120 -29.35 -23.03 30.94
CA LEU A 120 -28.93 -21.75 30.35
C LEU A 120 -29.52 -21.52 28.96
N LYS A 121 -29.77 -22.59 28.20
CA LYS A 121 -30.17 -22.51 26.79
C LYS A 121 -31.38 -21.60 26.56
N PRO A 122 -32.47 -21.64 27.34
CA PRO A 122 -33.60 -20.72 27.16
C PRO A 122 -33.22 -19.25 27.40
N PHE A 123 -32.47 -18.98 28.47
CA PHE A 123 -31.99 -17.64 28.82
C PHE A 123 -31.08 -17.05 27.73
N VAL A 124 -30.08 -17.82 27.28
CA VAL A 124 -29.15 -17.40 26.24
C VAL A 124 -29.89 -17.19 24.92
N SER A 125 -30.78 -18.12 24.53
CA SER A 125 -31.54 -18.03 23.29
C SER A 125 -32.42 -16.79 23.23
N ALA A 126 -33.09 -16.44 24.34
CA ALA A 126 -33.95 -15.25 24.45
C ALA A 126 -33.17 -13.93 24.30
N ILE A 127 -31.86 -13.93 24.53
CA ILE A 127 -31.00 -12.77 24.31
C ILE A 127 -30.43 -12.79 22.88
N ILE A 128 -29.92 -13.94 22.44
CA ILE A 128 -29.11 -14.04 21.23
C ILE A 128 -29.96 -14.03 19.95
N PHE A 129 -31.11 -14.71 19.93
CA PHE A 129 -31.95 -14.76 18.72
C PHE A 129 -32.48 -13.39 18.29
N PRO A 130 -33.01 -12.54 19.19
CA PRO A 130 -33.43 -11.19 18.78
C PRO A 130 -32.30 -10.32 18.23
N LEU A 131 -31.06 -10.51 18.70
CA LEU A 131 -29.89 -9.81 18.16
C LEU A 131 -29.56 -10.29 16.73
N PHE A 132 -29.63 -11.60 16.48
CA PHE A 132 -29.46 -12.16 15.13
C PHE A 132 -30.59 -11.75 14.18
N ASP A 133 -31.84 -11.77 14.63
CA ASP A 133 -33.00 -11.31 13.86
C ASP A 133 -32.88 -9.82 13.51
N ALA A 134 -32.22 -9.04 14.38
CA ALA A 134 -31.87 -7.65 14.11
C ALA A 134 -30.75 -7.47 13.07
N GLY A 135 -30.09 -8.55 12.65
CA GLY A 135 -28.98 -8.55 11.70
C GLY A 135 -27.62 -8.22 12.33
N LEU A 136 -27.49 -8.35 13.66
CA LEU A 136 -26.20 -8.18 14.34
C LEU A 136 -25.39 -9.48 14.27
N ILE A 137 -24.07 -9.34 14.15
CA ILE A 137 -23.13 -10.43 14.34
C ILE A 137 -22.80 -10.47 15.82
N VAL A 138 -23.11 -11.59 16.48
CA VAL A 138 -22.93 -11.74 17.94
C VAL A 138 -21.89 -12.81 18.20
N GLY A 139 -20.85 -12.45 18.96
CA GLY A 139 -19.93 -13.39 19.57
C GLY A 139 -20.31 -13.57 21.03
N GLN A 140 -20.48 -14.81 21.51
CA GLN A 140 -20.85 -15.06 22.91
C GLN A 140 -19.95 -16.10 23.57
N GLY A 141 -19.47 -15.77 24.77
CA GLY A 141 -18.85 -16.71 25.70
C GLY A 141 -19.75 -16.92 26.91
N VAL A 142 -20.09 -18.17 27.23
CA VAL A 142 -20.93 -18.51 28.38
C VAL A 142 -20.08 -19.24 29.40
N HIS A 143 -19.85 -18.63 30.55
CA HIS A 143 -18.86 -19.12 31.52
C HIS A 143 -19.27 -18.89 32.97
N THR A 144 -18.74 -19.69 33.88
CA THR A 144 -18.65 -19.28 35.28
C THR A 144 -17.48 -18.31 35.44
N PRO A 145 -17.42 -17.48 36.49
CA PRO A 145 -16.24 -16.66 36.78
C PRO A 145 -14.93 -17.45 36.77
N GLN A 146 -14.96 -18.69 37.27
CA GLN A 146 -13.80 -19.57 37.32
C GLN A 146 -13.43 -20.12 35.93
N SER A 147 -14.40 -20.56 35.11
CA SER A 147 -14.10 -21.09 33.77
C SER A 147 -13.68 -19.98 32.79
N ALA A 148 -14.20 -18.77 32.93
CA ALA A 148 -13.76 -17.61 32.16
C ALA A 148 -12.29 -17.27 32.47
N ALA A 149 -11.91 -17.18 33.76
CA ALA A 149 -10.52 -16.96 34.14
C ALA A 149 -9.59 -18.07 33.62
N LYS A 150 -10.01 -19.34 33.69
CA LYS A 150 -9.24 -20.47 33.18
C LYS A 150 -9.08 -20.43 31.65
N LEU A 151 -10.10 -20.00 30.91
CA LEU A 151 -10.00 -19.81 29.46
C LEU A 151 -8.95 -18.73 29.12
N ALA A 152 -9.00 -17.58 29.80
CA ALA A 152 -8.03 -16.51 29.60
C ALA A 152 -6.59 -16.88 29.98
N GLU A 153 -6.40 -17.82 30.92
CA GLU A 153 -5.07 -18.32 31.28
C GLU A 153 -4.42 -19.10 30.14
N ASN A 154 -5.24 -19.88 29.41
CA ASN A 154 -4.80 -20.75 28.34
C ASN A 154 -4.78 -20.06 26.97
N GLU A 155 -5.66 -19.08 26.75
CA GLU A 155 -5.86 -18.44 25.45
C GLU A 155 -5.64 -16.93 25.48
N VAL A 156 -4.65 -16.46 24.71
CA VAL A 156 -4.33 -15.02 24.61
C VAL A 156 -5.49 -14.22 24.00
N THR A 157 -6.30 -14.82 23.12
CA THR A 157 -7.47 -14.18 22.54
C THR A 157 -8.53 -13.87 23.60
N ALA A 158 -8.88 -14.85 24.44
CA ALA A 158 -9.79 -14.65 25.56
C ALA A 158 -9.23 -13.65 26.58
N MET A 159 -7.94 -13.76 26.92
CA MET A 159 -7.25 -12.77 27.75
C MET A 159 -7.37 -11.34 27.19
N THR A 160 -7.23 -11.18 25.87
CA THR A 160 -7.35 -9.88 25.21
C THR A 160 -8.78 -9.34 25.27
N ALA A 161 -9.77 -10.18 24.97
CA ALA A 161 -11.17 -9.79 24.98
C ALA A 161 -11.64 -9.35 26.39
N PHE A 162 -11.21 -10.08 27.42
CA PHE A 162 -11.61 -9.85 28.81
C PHE A 162 -10.93 -8.64 29.47
N LEU A 163 -9.80 -8.15 28.94
CA LEU A 163 -9.23 -6.85 29.36
C LEU A 163 -10.18 -5.66 29.10
N ASP A 164 -11.07 -5.82 28.12
CA ASP A 164 -12.09 -4.83 27.77
C ASP A 164 -13.47 -5.18 28.35
N ALA A 165 -13.55 -6.15 29.27
CA ALA A 165 -14.82 -6.55 29.88
C ALA A 165 -15.50 -5.38 30.61
N ARG A 166 -16.73 -5.08 30.21
CA ARG A 166 -17.57 -4.02 30.78
C ARG A 166 -18.92 -4.58 31.17
N PHE A 167 -19.27 -4.50 32.45
CA PHE A 167 -20.57 -4.92 32.94
C PHE A 167 -21.70 -4.14 32.25
N ILE A 168 -22.74 -4.86 31.79
CA ILE A 168 -23.94 -4.27 31.19
C ILE A 168 -25.13 -4.41 32.13
N VAL A 169 -25.49 -5.64 32.51
CA VAL A 169 -26.72 -5.94 33.25
C VAL A 169 -26.65 -7.30 33.96
N GLY A 170 -27.47 -7.51 34.99
CA GLY A 170 -27.62 -8.77 35.74
C GLY A 170 -27.00 -8.71 37.14
N ASP A 171 -26.51 -9.84 37.65
CA ASP A 171 -25.94 -9.95 39.00
C ASP A 171 -24.52 -9.36 39.05
N GLU A 172 -24.40 -8.20 39.70
CA GLU A 172 -23.12 -7.49 39.81
C GLU A 172 -22.07 -8.24 40.66
N LYS A 173 -22.50 -9.11 41.60
CA LYS A 173 -21.57 -9.90 42.42
C LYS A 173 -20.86 -10.95 41.57
N LEU A 174 -21.55 -11.57 40.62
CA LEU A 174 -20.94 -12.49 39.65
C LEU A 174 -19.86 -11.80 38.81
N PHE A 175 -20.14 -10.59 38.32
CA PHE A 175 -19.15 -9.83 37.56
C PHE A 175 -17.95 -9.42 38.42
N LYS A 176 -18.19 -8.98 39.66
CA LYS A 176 -17.12 -8.63 40.62
C LYS A 176 -16.23 -9.82 40.96
N ASP A 177 -16.80 -11.03 41.09
CA ASP A 177 -16.03 -12.27 41.30
C ASP A 177 -15.14 -12.57 40.08
N PHE A 178 -15.70 -12.51 38.87
CA PHE A 178 -14.93 -12.65 37.63
C PHE A 178 -13.79 -11.62 37.54
N ALA A 179 -14.10 -10.34 37.73
CA ALA A 179 -13.13 -9.26 37.65
C ALA A 179 -11.98 -9.45 38.66
N SER A 180 -12.28 -9.89 39.88
CA SER A 180 -11.28 -10.16 40.92
C SER A 180 -10.35 -11.32 40.53
N LYS A 181 -10.92 -12.43 40.01
CA LYS A 181 -10.13 -13.59 39.54
C LYS A 181 -9.28 -13.22 38.32
N PHE A 182 -9.85 -12.49 37.37
CA PHE A 182 -9.17 -12.04 36.17
C PHE A 182 -8.02 -11.08 36.51
N GLU A 183 -8.20 -10.20 37.50
CA GLU A 183 -7.16 -9.29 37.97
C GLU A 183 -5.95 -10.03 38.57
N MET A 184 -6.19 -11.08 39.36
CA MET A 184 -5.12 -11.94 39.89
C MET A 184 -4.37 -12.67 38.75
N LEU A 185 -5.11 -13.20 37.77
CA LEU A 185 -4.54 -13.85 36.59
C LEU A 185 -3.68 -12.87 35.77
N ARG A 186 -4.21 -11.67 35.50
CA ARG A 186 -3.52 -10.59 34.78
C ARG A 186 -2.19 -10.27 35.43
N TRP A 187 -2.18 -10.07 36.75
CA TRP A 187 -0.95 -9.76 37.48
C TRP A 187 0.13 -10.83 37.30
N ARG A 188 -0.26 -12.11 37.37
CA ARG A 188 0.65 -13.26 37.21
C ARG A 188 1.14 -13.46 35.78
N THR A 189 0.31 -13.12 34.79
CA THR A 189 0.57 -13.43 33.36
C THR A 189 1.01 -12.23 32.53
N LYS A 190 1.04 -11.02 33.08
CA LYS A 190 1.35 -9.76 32.35
C LYS A 190 2.58 -9.84 31.46
N ALA A 191 3.70 -10.41 31.93
CA ALA A 191 4.93 -10.51 31.15
C ALA A 191 4.76 -11.47 29.94
N LYS A 192 4.11 -12.62 30.15
CA LYS A 192 3.77 -13.58 29.07
C LYS A 192 2.85 -12.92 28.03
N PHE A 193 1.86 -12.15 28.48
CA PHE A 193 0.93 -11.42 27.61
C PHE A 193 1.63 -10.35 26.78
N VAL A 194 2.50 -9.52 27.37
CA VAL A 194 3.27 -8.50 26.64
C VAL A 194 4.14 -9.15 25.56
N LYS A 195 4.84 -10.25 25.89
CA LYS A 195 5.66 -10.98 24.91
C LYS A 195 4.81 -11.53 23.76
N ALA A 196 3.67 -12.14 24.07
CA ALA A 196 2.75 -12.66 23.05
C ALA A 196 2.20 -11.57 22.14
N LYS A 197 1.81 -10.41 22.68
CA LYS A 197 1.29 -9.28 21.89
C LYS A 197 2.35 -8.60 21.03
N ARG A 198 3.60 -8.55 21.49
CA ARG A 198 4.72 -8.10 20.67
C ARG A 198 4.90 -9.00 19.44
N ALA A 199 4.94 -10.31 19.63
CA ALA A 199 5.08 -11.27 18.54
C ALA A 199 3.89 -11.23 17.56
N GLU A 200 2.65 -11.08 18.06
CA GLU A 200 1.45 -10.90 17.23
C GLU A 200 1.54 -9.64 16.36
N GLN A 201 2.02 -8.52 16.93
CA GLN A 201 2.20 -7.27 16.20
C GLN A 201 3.32 -7.36 15.15
N GLU A 202 4.48 -7.91 15.51
CA GLU A 202 5.61 -8.14 14.59
C GLU A 202 5.18 -9.01 13.41
N LYS A 203 4.53 -10.15 13.67
CA LYS A 203 4.00 -11.05 12.63
C LYS A 203 2.95 -10.37 11.74
N ARG A 204 2.08 -9.53 12.29
CA ARG A 204 1.10 -8.77 11.49
C ARG A 204 1.78 -7.77 10.57
N HIS A 205 2.78 -7.04 11.07
CA HIS A 205 3.54 -6.09 10.25
C HIS A 205 4.35 -6.81 9.16
N GLU A 206 4.94 -7.96 9.45
CA GLU A 206 5.62 -8.82 8.46
C GLU A 206 4.68 -9.36 7.38
N ARG A 207 3.58 -10.01 7.77
CA ARG A 207 2.58 -10.58 6.83
C ARG A 207 2.01 -9.55 5.88
N SER A 208 1.88 -8.31 6.35
CA SER A 208 1.39 -7.27 5.48
C SER A 208 2.36 -7.05 4.32
N ASN A 209 3.69 -7.09 4.51
CA ASN A 209 4.64 -6.52 3.54
C ASN A 209 4.20 -5.10 3.09
N GLN A 210 3.30 -4.47 3.85
CA GLN A 210 2.56 -3.28 3.49
C GLN A 210 3.25 -2.14 4.21
N SER A 211 3.81 -1.24 3.41
CA SER A 211 4.16 0.06 3.91
C SER A 211 2.92 0.74 4.51
N ARG A 212 3.09 1.52 5.58
CA ARG A 212 2.02 2.39 6.11
C ARG A 212 1.43 3.30 5.03
N TYR A 213 2.25 3.59 4.02
CA TYR A 213 1.99 4.58 2.99
C TYR A 213 1.34 4.00 1.74
N LEU A 214 0.63 2.87 1.82
CA LEU A 214 -0.14 2.37 0.69
C LEU A 214 -1.23 3.35 0.27
N SER A 215 -1.47 3.49 -1.04
CA SER A 215 -2.53 4.35 -1.59
C SER A 215 -3.95 3.85 -1.29
N GLU A 216 -4.13 2.53 -1.14
CA GLU A 216 -5.39 1.89 -0.70
C GLU A 216 -5.16 1.12 0.62
N PRO A 217 -4.97 1.83 1.75
CA PRO A 217 -4.55 1.23 3.01
C PRO A 217 -5.70 0.53 3.76
N ASP A 218 -5.34 -0.36 4.69
CA ASP A 218 -6.25 -0.97 5.67
C ASP A 218 -6.27 -0.15 6.98
N LEU A 219 -7.45 0.37 7.35
CA LEU A 219 -7.67 1.23 8.52
C LEU A 219 -7.41 0.54 9.86
N LYS A 220 -7.58 -0.78 9.91
CA LYS A 220 -7.61 -1.55 11.15
C LYS A 220 -6.32 -2.31 11.36
N GLU A 221 -5.97 -3.19 10.43
CA GLU A 221 -4.85 -4.11 10.51
C GLU A 221 -3.57 -3.54 9.89
N GLY A 222 -3.66 -2.44 9.14
CA GLY A 222 -2.50 -1.74 8.58
C GLY A 222 -1.52 -1.22 9.64
N LYS A 223 -0.28 -0.96 9.23
CA LYS A 223 0.76 -0.40 10.11
C LYS A 223 0.45 1.05 10.47
N GLY A 224 0.29 1.34 11.75
CA GLY A 224 -0.25 2.59 12.27
C GLY A 224 -1.78 2.66 12.24
N GLY A 225 -2.49 1.56 12.00
CA GLY A 225 -3.96 1.49 12.04
C GLY A 225 -4.52 1.32 13.46
N LEU A 226 -5.84 1.16 13.57
CA LEU A 226 -6.56 1.02 14.85
C LEU A 226 -6.00 -0.12 15.72
N ARG A 227 -5.54 -1.23 15.13
CA ARG A 227 -4.98 -2.36 15.88
C ARG A 227 -3.72 -1.98 16.65
N ASP A 228 -2.89 -1.07 16.15
CA ASP A 228 -1.71 -0.60 16.90
C ASP A 228 -2.12 0.21 18.14
N ILE A 229 -3.18 1.01 18.05
CA ILE A 229 -3.76 1.73 19.19
C ILE A 229 -4.34 0.74 20.20
N HIS A 230 -5.09 -0.26 19.74
CA HIS A 230 -5.66 -1.29 20.61
C HIS A 230 -4.56 -2.08 21.34
N VAL A 231 -3.47 -2.47 20.66
CA VAL A 231 -2.35 -3.17 21.28
C VAL A 231 -1.70 -2.33 22.38
N ILE A 232 -1.49 -1.03 22.15
CA ILE A 232 -1.03 -0.10 23.20
C ILE A 232 -1.99 -0.14 24.39
N GLY A 233 -3.29 0.00 24.16
CA GLY A 233 -4.31 -0.02 25.20
C GLY A 233 -4.36 -1.33 25.99
N TRP A 234 -4.30 -2.47 25.30
CA TRP A 234 -4.33 -3.80 25.92
C TRP A 234 -3.09 -4.07 26.77
N ILE A 235 -1.89 -3.76 26.26
CA ILE A 235 -0.66 -3.91 27.04
C ILE A 235 -0.70 -2.99 28.26
N TYR A 236 -1.18 -1.75 28.08
CA TYR A 236 -1.33 -0.81 29.18
C TYR A 236 -2.24 -1.36 30.29
N ARG A 237 -3.45 -1.82 29.93
CA ARG A 237 -4.38 -2.47 30.88
C ARG A 237 -3.75 -3.71 31.50
N ALA A 238 -3.08 -4.54 30.71
CA ALA A 238 -2.42 -5.75 31.20
C ALA A 238 -1.32 -5.47 32.23
N LEU A 239 -0.61 -4.34 32.12
CA LEU A 239 0.43 -3.95 33.07
C LEU A 239 -0.12 -3.24 34.30
N TYR A 240 -1.00 -2.25 34.12
CA TYR A 240 -1.42 -1.33 35.19
C TYR A 240 -2.85 -1.55 35.71
N GLY A 241 -3.63 -2.43 35.08
CA GLY A 241 -5.00 -2.76 35.51
C GLY A 241 -6.03 -1.67 35.21
N ARG A 242 -5.68 -0.70 34.37
CA ARG A 242 -6.51 0.48 34.08
C ARG A 242 -6.40 0.90 32.62
N PRO A 243 -7.41 1.59 32.06
CA PRO A 243 -7.34 2.18 30.74
C PRO A 243 -6.19 3.19 30.60
N LEU A 244 -5.71 3.34 29.36
CA LEU A 244 -4.73 4.36 29.03
C LEU A 244 -5.31 5.77 29.29
N GLY A 245 -4.65 6.55 30.13
CA GLY A 245 -5.07 7.91 30.50
C GLY A 245 -5.62 8.06 31.93
N GLU A 246 -5.87 6.96 32.65
CA GLU A 246 -6.38 6.97 34.04
C GLU A 246 -5.28 6.73 35.10
N ALA A 247 -4.02 6.94 34.73
CA ALA A 247 -2.87 6.46 35.46
C ALA A 247 -2.17 7.50 36.35
N PRO A 248 -1.33 7.08 37.33
CA PRO A 248 -0.74 7.97 38.32
C PRO A 248 0.26 8.94 37.71
N LYS A 249 0.31 10.18 38.23
CA LYS A 249 1.19 11.27 37.77
C LYS A 249 2.70 10.93 37.79
N ARG A 250 3.13 9.89 38.51
CA ARG A 250 4.51 9.36 38.50
C ARG A 250 4.56 8.06 37.69
N GLY A 251 5.36 8.03 36.63
CA GLY A 251 5.58 6.82 35.81
C GLY A 251 4.70 6.68 34.57
N ALA A 252 4.05 7.75 34.09
CA ALA A 252 3.27 7.70 32.84
C ALA A 252 4.17 7.32 31.64
N ILE A 253 3.69 6.36 30.82
CA ILE A 253 4.40 5.95 29.60
C ILE A 253 4.44 7.07 28.57
N PHE A 254 3.31 7.75 28.38
CA PHE A 254 3.17 8.87 27.47
C PHE A 254 3.20 10.19 28.22
N ARG A 255 3.76 11.21 27.57
CA ARG A 255 3.51 12.60 27.96
C ARG A 255 2.05 12.98 27.71
N PRO A 256 1.52 14.03 28.38
CA PRO A 256 0.16 14.51 28.14
C PRO A 256 -0.14 14.77 26.65
N ASP A 257 0.81 15.38 25.94
CA ASP A 257 0.67 15.67 24.50
C ASP A 257 0.64 14.39 23.66
N ASP A 258 1.50 13.40 23.97
CA ASP A 258 1.53 12.12 23.28
C ASP A 258 0.21 11.34 23.46
N ALA A 259 -0.33 11.34 24.69
CA ALA A 259 -1.62 10.72 24.97
C ALA A 259 -2.76 11.44 24.22
N GLN A 260 -2.70 12.77 24.14
CA GLN A 260 -3.67 13.57 23.40
C GLN A 260 -3.56 13.34 21.88
N SER A 261 -2.36 13.17 21.35
CA SER A 261 -2.12 12.79 19.95
C SER A 261 -2.72 11.42 19.64
N LEU A 262 -2.49 10.41 20.49
CA LEU A 262 -3.07 9.07 20.30
C LEU A 262 -4.61 9.12 20.26
N LYS A 263 -5.22 9.90 21.15
CA LYS A 263 -6.69 10.07 21.21
C LYS A 263 -7.25 10.82 20.00
N LYS A 264 -6.51 11.78 19.45
CA LYS A 264 -6.87 12.46 18.19
C LYS A 264 -6.78 11.50 17.00
N ALA A 265 -5.74 10.66 16.99
CA ALA A 265 -5.53 9.67 15.95
C ALA A 265 -6.63 8.60 15.93
N GLU A 266 -6.95 8.03 17.09
CA GLU A 266 -8.05 7.06 17.25
C GLU A 266 -9.38 7.65 16.79
N ARG A 267 -9.71 8.88 17.23
CA ARG A 267 -10.91 9.59 16.80
C ARG A 267 -10.99 9.73 15.28
N PHE A 268 -9.90 10.13 14.64
CA PHE A 268 -9.87 10.29 13.20
C PHE A 268 -10.12 8.94 12.51
N LEU A 269 -9.38 7.89 12.85
CA LEU A 269 -9.54 6.57 12.26
C LEU A 269 -10.94 5.98 12.49
N LEU A 270 -11.53 6.18 13.68
CA LEU A 270 -12.92 5.79 13.94
C LEU A 270 -13.91 6.57 13.07
N SER A 271 -13.66 7.86 12.83
CA SER A 271 -14.50 8.67 11.93
C SER A 271 -14.46 8.09 10.51
N VAL A 272 -13.26 7.82 9.99
CA VAL A 272 -13.13 7.22 8.65
C VAL A 272 -13.82 5.85 8.59
N ARG A 273 -13.61 4.98 9.57
CA ARG A 273 -14.18 3.63 9.62
C ARG A 273 -15.71 3.63 9.67
N VAL A 274 -16.31 4.47 10.51
CA VAL A 274 -17.77 4.57 10.63
C VAL A 274 -18.42 4.98 9.32
N HIS A 275 -17.87 6.00 8.64
CA HIS A 275 -18.40 6.46 7.36
C HIS A 275 -18.13 5.46 6.24
N LEU A 276 -17.00 4.73 6.27
CA LEU A 276 -16.70 3.69 5.30
C LEU A 276 -17.68 2.52 5.38
N HIS A 277 -17.95 2.03 6.60
CA HIS A 277 -18.89 0.94 6.80
C HIS A 277 -20.31 1.31 6.34
N ASP A 278 -20.73 2.55 6.57
CA ASP A 278 -22.02 3.05 6.07
C ASP A 278 -22.04 3.15 4.54
N LEU A 279 -21.00 3.72 3.92
CA LEU A 279 -20.89 3.81 2.46
C LEU A 279 -20.90 2.45 1.77
N ARG A 280 -20.22 1.46 2.36
CA ARG A 280 -20.07 0.12 1.77
C ARG A 280 -21.24 -0.80 2.06
N GLY A 281 -22.00 -0.54 3.12
CA GLY A 281 -23.06 -1.44 3.60
C GLY A 281 -22.56 -2.81 4.09
N ARG A 282 -21.24 -2.98 4.23
CA ARG A 282 -20.57 -4.20 4.73
C ARG A 282 -19.36 -3.82 5.59
N PRO A 283 -18.88 -4.71 6.47
CA PRO A 283 -17.62 -4.52 7.19
C PRO A 283 -16.46 -4.50 6.17
N ASP A 284 -15.94 -3.32 5.86
CA ASP A 284 -14.81 -3.11 4.96
C ASP A 284 -13.86 -2.13 5.63
N GLU A 285 -12.58 -2.47 5.65
CA GLU A 285 -11.54 -1.67 6.31
C GLU A 285 -10.58 -1.04 5.29
N ARG A 286 -10.76 -1.31 3.98
CA ARG A 286 -9.88 -0.82 2.93
C ARG A 286 -10.36 0.52 2.37
N LEU A 287 -9.46 1.49 2.34
CA LEU A 287 -9.66 2.79 1.70
C LEU A 287 -9.36 2.71 0.20
N THR A 288 -10.22 2.03 -0.56
CA THR A 288 -10.07 1.93 -2.02
C THR A 288 -10.32 3.26 -2.72
N PHE A 289 -9.75 3.46 -3.91
CA PHE A 289 -9.83 4.75 -4.62
C PHE A 289 -11.28 5.20 -4.91
N ASP A 290 -12.23 4.28 -5.05
CA ASP A 290 -13.65 4.56 -5.26
C ASP A 290 -14.32 5.22 -4.06
N VAL A 291 -13.93 4.84 -2.84
CA VAL A 291 -14.56 5.34 -1.61
C VAL A 291 -13.90 6.62 -1.09
N GLN A 292 -12.64 6.89 -1.45
CA GLN A 292 -11.88 8.01 -0.91
C GLN A 292 -12.53 9.39 -1.18
N PRO A 293 -13.04 9.72 -2.39
CA PRO A 293 -13.72 10.99 -2.64
C PRO A 293 -15.00 11.15 -1.82
N MET A 294 -15.82 10.09 -1.73
CA MET A 294 -17.07 10.10 -0.97
C MET A 294 -16.82 10.26 0.54
N LEU A 295 -15.78 9.61 1.06
CA LEU A 295 -15.34 9.77 2.45
C LEU A 295 -14.84 11.18 2.73
N ALA A 296 -14.07 11.76 1.81
CA ALA A 296 -13.54 13.10 1.95
C ALA A 296 -14.68 14.13 2.07
N GLU A 297 -15.71 14.00 1.24
CA GLU A 297 -16.92 14.82 1.32
C GLU A 297 -17.65 14.65 2.66
N ARG A 298 -17.96 13.40 3.07
CA ARG A 298 -18.64 13.12 4.35
C ARG A 298 -17.90 13.63 5.58
N LEU A 299 -16.57 13.68 5.50
CA LEU A 299 -15.70 14.17 6.58
C LEU A 299 -15.42 15.68 6.47
N GLY A 300 -15.99 16.38 5.50
CA GLY A 300 -15.90 17.84 5.35
C GLY A 300 -14.59 18.33 4.74
N TYR A 301 -13.89 17.50 3.95
CA TYR A 301 -12.76 17.95 3.15
C TYR A 301 -13.25 18.64 1.87
N ALA A 302 -12.48 19.63 1.43
CA ALA A 302 -12.70 20.38 0.20
C ALA A 302 -11.37 20.61 -0.52
N ASP A 303 -11.42 20.90 -1.81
CA ASP A 303 -10.21 21.18 -2.61
C ASP A 303 -9.48 22.41 -2.05
N ARG A 304 -8.14 22.32 -1.93
CA ARG A 304 -7.32 23.44 -1.45
C ARG A 304 -5.86 23.28 -1.83
N GLY A 305 -5.26 24.35 -2.36
CA GLY A 305 -3.81 24.43 -2.57
C GLY A 305 -3.27 23.43 -3.59
N GLY A 306 -4.02 23.18 -4.67
CA GLY A 306 -3.65 22.22 -5.72
C GLY A 306 -3.84 20.74 -5.32
N MET A 307 -4.57 20.46 -4.24
CA MET A 307 -4.96 19.11 -3.85
C MET A 307 -6.48 18.98 -3.84
N THR A 308 -6.97 17.85 -4.33
CA THR A 308 -8.36 17.44 -4.20
C THR A 308 -8.74 17.15 -2.74
N ALA A 309 -10.03 17.16 -2.43
CA ALA A 309 -10.55 16.79 -1.12
C ALA A 309 -10.06 15.38 -0.69
N ALA A 310 -10.05 14.42 -1.62
CA ALA A 310 -9.57 13.06 -1.40
C ALA A 310 -8.09 13.02 -1.04
N GLU A 311 -7.23 13.70 -1.80
CA GLU A 311 -5.79 13.79 -1.53
C GLU A 311 -5.51 14.45 -0.18
N ARG A 312 -6.28 15.47 0.20
CA ARG A 312 -6.16 16.11 1.52
C ARG A 312 -6.57 15.17 2.67
N MET A 313 -7.65 14.42 2.51
CA MET A 313 -8.07 13.40 3.48
C MET A 313 -6.99 12.32 3.62
N MET A 314 -6.51 11.79 2.50
CA MET A 314 -5.45 10.78 2.48
C MET A 314 -4.15 11.30 3.09
N LYS A 315 -3.79 12.56 2.84
CA LYS A 315 -2.65 13.20 3.52
C LYS A 315 -2.83 13.26 5.03
N HIS A 316 -4.02 13.62 5.52
CA HIS A 316 -4.30 13.55 6.96
C HIS A 316 -4.17 12.12 7.48
N TYR A 317 -4.69 11.13 6.76
CA TYR A 317 -4.53 9.72 7.10
C TYR A 317 -3.06 9.29 7.25
N PHE A 318 -2.18 9.61 6.29
CA PHE A 318 -0.76 9.25 6.41
C PHE A 318 -0.08 9.97 7.58
N VAL A 319 -0.39 11.24 7.81
CA VAL A 319 0.13 11.97 8.99
C VAL A 319 -0.33 11.33 10.29
N THR A 320 -1.60 10.93 10.38
CA THR A 320 -2.15 10.26 11.55
C THR A 320 -1.49 8.90 11.81
N THR A 321 -1.34 8.07 10.78
CA THR A 321 -0.72 6.75 10.93
C THR A 321 0.77 6.86 11.24
N MET A 322 1.46 7.89 10.71
CA MET A 322 2.85 8.22 11.08
C MET A 322 2.98 8.49 12.58
N GLU A 323 2.10 9.33 13.10
CA GLU A 323 2.07 9.68 14.52
C GLU A 323 1.79 8.45 15.40
N ILE A 324 0.86 7.58 15.01
CA ILE A 324 0.61 6.31 15.71
C ILE A 324 1.90 5.46 15.74
N GLY A 325 2.63 5.37 14.63
CA GLY A 325 3.93 4.72 14.57
C GLY A 325 4.96 5.25 15.56
N ARG A 326 5.10 6.58 15.61
CA ARG A 326 5.98 7.27 16.56
C ARG A 326 5.59 6.91 18.00
N LEU A 327 4.30 6.98 18.32
CA LEU A 327 3.76 6.67 19.64
C LEU A 327 3.94 5.20 20.02
N THR A 328 3.74 4.25 19.08
CA THR A 328 4.02 2.82 19.30
C THR A 328 5.49 2.58 19.63
N ARG A 329 6.42 3.29 18.96
CA ARG A 329 7.86 3.17 19.24
C ARG A 329 8.21 3.72 20.63
N ILE A 330 7.65 4.87 21.01
CA ILE A 330 7.79 5.44 22.36
C ILE A 330 7.29 4.46 23.41
N PHE A 331 6.09 3.91 23.20
CA PHE A 331 5.46 2.95 24.08
C PHE A 331 6.37 1.75 24.34
N TRP A 332 6.85 1.10 23.28
CA TRP A 332 7.70 -0.08 23.41
C TRP A 332 9.04 0.21 24.09
N ALA A 333 9.72 1.30 23.74
CA ALA A 333 10.98 1.64 24.39
C ALA A 333 10.80 1.92 25.89
N ARG A 334 9.66 2.52 26.28
CA ARG A 334 9.39 2.80 27.69
C ARG A 334 9.06 1.54 28.48
N ILE A 335 8.29 0.63 27.89
CA ILE A 335 8.07 -0.72 28.47
C ILE A 335 9.38 -1.49 28.61
N GLU A 336 10.26 -1.41 27.61
CA GLU A 336 11.60 -2.01 27.68
C GLU A 336 12.44 -1.38 28.79
N GLU A 337 12.41 -0.06 28.97
CA GLU A 337 13.13 0.65 30.03
C GLU A 337 12.62 0.29 31.43
N GLU A 338 11.30 0.23 31.64
CA GLU A 338 10.71 -0.18 32.93
C GLU A 338 11.07 -1.62 33.29
N ASN A 339 11.06 -2.53 32.30
CA ASN A 339 11.49 -3.92 32.51
C ASN A 339 13.01 -4.05 32.68
N ALA A 340 13.82 -3.24 32.00
CA ALA A 340 15.28 -3.28 32.09
C ALA A 340 15.80 -2.71 33.43
N LYS A 341 15.07 -1.76 34.05
CA LYS A 341 15.34 -1.31 35.42
C LYS A 341 15.23 -2.42 36.46
N LEU A 342 14.56 -3.53 36.13
CA LEU A 342 14.50 -4.73 36.96
C LEU A 342 15.70 -5.69 36.74
N LEU A 343 16.56 -5.40 35.75
CA LEU A 343 17.59 -6.35 35.25
C LEU A 343 19.04 -5.85 35.36
N ASP A 344 19.31 -4.72 36.04
CA ASP A 344 20.68 -4.19 36.33
C ASP A 344 21.72 -4.42 35.20
N ARG A 345 21.37 -4.03 33.97
CA ARG A 345 22.28 -4.20 32.82
C ARG A 345 23.31 -3.07 32.78
N ALA A 346 24.59 -3.44 32.72
CA ALA A 346 25.68 -2.51 32.51
C ALA A 346 25.52 -1.74 31.17
N PRO A 347 25.95 -0.46 31.09
CA PRO A 347 25.94 0.30 29.84
C PRO A 347 26.81 -0.39 28.78
N LEU A 348 26.25 -0.61 27.59
CA LEU A 348 27.01 -1.14 26.46
C LEU A 348 27.88 -0.03 25.83
N PRO A 349 29.16 -0.27 25.54
CA PRO A 349 30.02 0.70 24.88
C PRO A 349 29.55 0.95 23.44
N LEU A 350 29.82 2.15 22.91
CA LEU A 350 29.53 2.49 21.53
C LEU A 350 30.46 1.67 20.59
N PRO A 351 29.93 0.97 19.57
CA PRO A 351 30.76 0.21 18.63
C PRO A 351 31.82 1.06 17.93
N LYS A 352 33.01 0.48 17.66
CA LYS A 352 34.14 1.19 17.00
C LYS A 352 33.74 1.89 15.70
N ALA A 353 32.89 1.27 14.88
CA ALA A 353 32.41 1.82 13.62
C ALA A 353 31.60 3.13 13.76
N LEU A 354 31.12 3.43 14.98
CA LEU A 354 30.34 4.62 15.31
C LEU A 354 31.15 5.65 16.11
N GLN A 355 32.43 5.38 16.41
CA GLN A 355 33.30 6.29 17.16
C GLN A 355 34.00 7.34 16.26
N SER A 356 33.85 7.22 14.94
CA SER A 356 34.27 8.22 13.96
C SER A 356 33.33 8.27 12.76
N ASP A 357 33.38 9.39 12.05
CA ASP A 357 32.68 9.59 10.78
C ASP A 357 33.55 10.43 9.82
N GLU A 358 33.11 10.49 8.57
CA GLU A 358 33.75 11.22 7.48
C GLU A 358 33.84 12.74 7.70
N ALA A 359 33.07 13.31 8.62
CA ALA A 359 33.13 14.72 8.98
C ALA A 359 34.15 15.02 10.10
N GLY A 360 34.71 13.99 10.74
CA GLY A 360 35.66 14.13 11.85
C GLY A 360 35.04 14.75 13.12
N GLY A 361 35.88 15.05 14.11
CA GLY A 361 35.45 15.66 15.37
C GLY A 361 34.95 14.66 16.43
N ARG A 362 34.53 15.20 17.59
CA ARG A 362 34.10 14.38 18.74
C ARG A 362 32.66 13.89 18.54
N ILE A 363 32.48 12.56 18.60
CA ILE A 363 31.15 11.93 18.47
C ILE A 363 30.29 12.15 19.72
N ASN A 364 29.04 12.59 19.51
CA ASN A 364 28.03 12.81 20.56
C ASN A 364 26.97 11.68 20.60
N LEU A 365 27.39 10.42 20.58
CA LEU A 365 26.51 9.25 20.54
C LEU A 365 26.78 8.30 21.70
N ARG A 366 25.73 7.60 22.14
CA ARG A 366 25.80 6.53 23.13
C ARG A 366 24.76 5.44 22.84
N LEU A 367 24.89 4.31 23.52
CA LEU A 367 23.82 3.32 23.59
C LEU A 367 23.06 3.45 24.91
N LYS A 368 21.75 3.69 24.84
CA LYS A 368 20.83 3.70 25.98
C LYS A 368 19.88 2.52 25.81
N ASN A 369 19.96 1.54 26.71
CA ASN A 369 19.18 0.30 26.65
C ASN A 369 19.30 -0.45 25.30
N GLY A 370 20.51 -0.47 24.73
CA GLY A 370 20.79 -1.11 23.44
C GLY A 370 20.31 -0.34 22.21
N ARG A 371 19.79 0.88 22.38
CA ARG A 371 19.32 1.77 21.30
C ARG A 371 20.22 2.99 21.16
N LEU A 372 20.32 3.54 19.95
CA LEU A 372 21.13 4.72 19.65
C LEU A 372 20.53 5.98 20.28
N ASP A 373 21.29 6.68 21.11
CA ASP A 373 20.90 7.93 21.79
C ASP A 373 22.04 8.96 21.74
N PHE A 374 21.75 10.22 22.08
CA PHE A 374 22.77 11.26 22.19
C PHE A 374 23.48 11.20 23.54
N ALA A 375 24.81 11.37 23.54
CA ALA A 375 25.56 11.48 24.79
C ALA A 375 25.23 12.78 25.54
N SER A 376 25.03 13.88 24.80
CA SER A 376 24.58 15.18 25.29
C SER A 376 23.44 15.72 24.40
N ALA A 377 22.22 15.70 24.95
CA ALA A 377 21.04 16.24 24.27
C ALA A 377 21.15 17.76 24.03
N SER A 378 21.79 18.50 24.95
CA SER A 378 22.00 19.95 24.81
C SER A 378 22.93 20.29 23.65
N ALA A 379 24.02 19.51 23.47
CA ALA A 379 24.92 19.69 22.33
C ALA A 379 24.23 19.36 21.01
N ALA A 380 23.45 18.26 20.96
CA ALA A 380 22.71 17.87 19.76
C ALA A 380 21.64 18.90 19.37
N ALA A 381 20.94 19.50 20.34
CA ALA A 381 19.93 20.53 20.07
C ALA A 381 20.52 21.80 19.43
N LYS A 382 21.78 22.14 19.76
CA LYS A 382 22.45 23.36 19.27
C LYS A 382 23.16 23.18 17.92
N ASN A 383 23.45 21.95 17.51
CA ASN A 383 24.23 21.67 16.31
C ASN A 383 23.47 20.73 15.36
N PRO A 384 22.90 21.26 14.25
CA PRO A 384 22.22 20.45 13.25
C PRO A 384 23.03 19.27 12.72
N ALA A 385 24.36 19.39 12.60
CA ALA A 385 25.22 18.31 12.12
C ALA A 385 25.13 17.05 13.00
N GLU A 386 24.92 17.20 14.32
CA GLU A 386 24.74 16.06 15.24
C GLU A 386 23.49 15.25 14.91
N LEU A 387 22.42 15.91 14.42
CA LEU A 387 21.20 15.22 13.99
C LEU A 387 21.49 14.34 12.77
N PHE A 388 22.32 14.80 11.84
CA PHE A 388 22.73 14.00 10.68
C PHE A 388 23.75 12.93 11.05
N ARG A 389 24.66 13.17 12.00
CA ARG A 389 25.56 12.14 12.56
C ARG A 389 24.79 10.99 13.19
N TYR A 390 23.69 11.30 13.88
CA TYR A 390 22.81 10.28 14.45
C TYR A 390 22.24 9.34 13.38
N PHE A 391 21.71 9.90 12.29
CA PHE A 391 21.21 9.10 11.17
C PHE A 391 22.34 8.40 10.39
N ARG A 392 23.51 9.02 10.30
CA ARG A 392 24.70 8.38 9.73
C ARG A 392 25.12 7.14 10.51
N ALA A 393 25.07 7.21 11.84
CA ALA A 393 25.35 6.07 12.69
C ALA A 393 24.36 4.90 12.46
N PHE A 394 23.07 5.21 12.33
CA PHE A 394 22.08 4.20 11.95
C PHE A 394 22.36 3.61 10.55
N ALA A 395 22.73 4.44 9.56
CA ALA A 395 23.07 3.97 8.22
C ALA A 395 24.19 2.92 8.23
N LYS A 396 25.18 3.06 9.13
CA LYS A 396 26.29 2.11 9.32
C LYS A 396 25.87 0.82 10.04
N ARG A 397 24.97 0.92 11.03
CA ARG A 397 24.59 -0.18 11.96
C ARG A 397 23.07 -0.20 12.18
N PRO A 398 22.26 -0.59 11.16
CA PRO A 398 20.79 -0.52 11.23
C PRO A 398 20.17 -1.48 12.24
N GLU A 399 20.92 -2.49 12.71
CA GLU A 399 20.50 -3.40 13.77
C GLU A 399 20.45 -2.72 15.15
N ILE A 400 21.10 -1.56 15.31
CA ILE A 400 20.97 -0.71 16.49
C ILE A 400 19.83 0.28 16.25
N ASP A 401 18.66 -0.03 16.82
CA ASP A 401 17.46 0.78 16.60
C ASP A 401 17.53 2.14 17.30
N PHE A 402 16.70 3.07 16.85
CA PHE A 402 16.63 4.43 17.38
C PHE A 402 16.05 4.45 18.81
N HIS A 403 16.61 5.30 19.67
CA HIS A 403 16.01 5.62 20.97
C HIS A 403 14.95 6.72 20.81
N PRO A 404 13.73 6.57 21.38
CA PRO A 404 12.67 7.57 21.18
C PRO A 404 12.97 8.96 21.72
N ASP A 405 13.69 9.08 22.84
CA ASP A 405 14.14 10.40 23.35
C ASP A 405 14.99 11.16 22.31
N ALA A 406 15.87 10.47 21.59
CA ALA A 406 16.67 11.08 20.53
C ALA A 406 15.80 11.50 19.34
N LEU A 407 14.82 10.69 18.95
CA LEU A 407 13.87 11.04 17.89
C LEU A 407 12.97 12.23 18.29
N ASP A 408 12.53 12.31 19.54
CA ASP A 408 11.79 13.47 20.08
C ASP A 408 12.65 14.74 20.05
N LEU A 409 13.92 14.62 20.47
CA LEU A 409 14.89 15.72 20.40
C LEU A 409 15.08 16.20 18.95
N ILE A 410 15.30 15.29 18.01
CA ILE A 410 15.44 15.62 16.59
C ILE A 410 14.16 16.31 16.08
N SER A 411 12.99 15.76 16.40
CA SER A 411 11.71 16.30 15.92
C SER A 411 11.47 17.74 16.39
N LYS A 412 11.79 18.04 17.65
CA LYS A 412 11.67 19.39 18.22
C LYS A 412 12.66 20.38 17.61
N ASN A 413 13.85 19.90 17.22
CA ASN A 413 14.91 20.73 16.67
C ASN A 413 14.97 20.71 15.13
N ALA A 414 14.12 19.94 14.44
CA ALA A 414 14.09 19.90 12.98
C ALA A 414 13.79 21.29 12.38
N ASN A 415 13.02 22.12 13.08
CA ASN A 415 12.75 23.51 12.68
C ASN A 415 14.00 24.41 12.74
N ALA A 416 15.03 24.04 13.52
CA ALA A 416 16.31 24.76 13.58
C ALA A 416 17.20 24.49 12.35
N VAL A 417 16.81 23.58 11.44
CA VAL A 417 17.46 23.39 10.15
C VAL A 417 17.06 24.51 9.19
N THR A 418 17.72 25.66 9.35
CA THR A 418 17.55 26.87 8.54
C THR A 418 18.33 26.77 7.22
N SER A 419 18.27 27.83 6.40
CA SER A 419 19.03 27.92 5.14
C SER A 419 20.55 27.84 5.31
N GLU A 420 21.08 28.16 6.50
CA GLU A 420 22.50 28.04 6.84
C GLU A 420 22.87 26.56 7.03
N ALA A 421 22.17 25.86 7.92
CA ALA A 421 22.35 24.43 8.15
C ALA A 421 22.15 23.58 6.87
N ARG A 422 21.25 24.00 5.97
CA ARG A 422 21.04 23.34 4.67
C ARG A 422 22.22 23.46 3.70
N ARG A 423 23.07 24.47 3.86
CA ARG A 423 24.24 24.77 3.02
C ARG A 423 25.56 24.34 3.68
N ASP A 424 25.49 23.87 4.92
CA ASP A 424 26.63 23.35 5.65
C ASP A 424 27.26 22.15 4.92
N PRO A 425 28.57 22.21 4.54
CA PRO A 425 29.25 21.12 3.86
C PRO A 425 29.29 19.82 4.69
N VAL A 426 29.39 19.92 6.02
CA VAL A 426 29.44 18.76 6.91
C VAL A 426 28.12 18.02 6.88
N VAL A 427 27.00 18.75 6.95
CA VAL A 427 25.66 18.17 6.86
C VAL A 427 25.46 17.48 5.50
N ALA A 428 25.88 18.11 4.40
CA ALA A 428 25.79 17.51 3.06
C ALA A 428 26.64 16.25 2.93
N GLN A 429 27.85 16.24 3.48
CA GLN A 429 28.73 15.08 3.48
C GLN A 429 28.12 13.90 4.26
N LEU A 430 27.64 14.14 5.49
CA LEU A 430 26.99 13.14 6.33
C LEU A 430 25.72 12.59 5.67
N PHE A 431 24.89 13.46 5.08
CA PHE A 431 23.67 13.03 4.40
C PHE A 431 23.99 12.16 3.18
N LYS A 432 24.90 12.59 2.30
CA LYS A 432 25.32 11.82 1.13
C LYS A 432 25.88 10.46 1.53
N ALA A 433 26.79 10.42 2.49
CA ALA A 433 27.36 9.17 2.97
C ALA A 433 26.30 8.25 3.59
N SER A 434 25.32 8.83 4.31
CA SER A 434 24.20 8.08 4.88
C SER A 434 23.36 7.39 3.79
N ILE A 435 22.90 8.12 2.77
CA ILE A 435 22.03 7.53 1.75
C ILE A 435 22.76 6.54 0.84
N VAL A 436 24.03 6.81 0.51
CA VAL A 436 24.83 5.97 -0.40
C VAL A 436 25.19 4.64 0.25
N SER A 437 25.56 4.62 1.54
CA SER A 437 26.08 3.42 2.22
C SER A 437 25.13 2.80 3.24
N ALA A 438 23.89 3.27 3.32
CA ALA A 438 22.91 2.70 4.24
C ALA A 438 22.62 1.24 3.89
N LYS A 439 22.71 0.37 4.90
CA LYS A 439 22.26 -1.02 4.81
C LYS A 439 20.74 -1.16 4.84
N ASP A 440 20.04 -0.20 5.45
CA ASP A 440 18.58 -0.09 5.44
C ASP A 440 18.18 1.36 5.10
N PRO A 441 18.28 1.76 3.81
CA PRO A 441 18.02 3.13 3.39
C PRO A 441 16.53 3.50 3.53
N ILE A 442 15.64 2.50 3.42
CA ILE A 442 14.19 2.72 3.54
C ILE A 442 13.86 3.16 4.96
N LYS A 443 14.29 2.41 5.99
CA LYS A 443 14.04 2.78 7.39
C LYS A 443 14.76 4.07 7.75
N LEU A 444 15.98 4.29 7.27
CA LEU A 444 16.73 5.52 7.45
C LEU A 444 15.91 6.74 6.99
N LEU A 445 15.55 6.79 5.71
CA LEU A 445 14.84 7.93 5.12
C LEU A 445 13.46 8.11 5.72
N ARG A 446 12.75 7.00 5.99
CA ARG A 446 11.42 7.04 6.61
C ARG A 446 11.47 7.65 8.02
N VAL A 447 12.42 7.25 8.87
CA VAL A 447 12.53 7.84 10.23
C VAL A 447 13.03 9.29 10.17
N MET A 448 13.93 9.64 9.24
CA MET A 448 14.29 11.04 9.00
C MET A 448 13.09 11.89 8.56
N SER A 449 12.19 11.32 7.76
CA SER A 449 10.94 11.97 7.34
C SER A 449 9.93 12.08 8.48
N GLU A 450 9.74 11.01 9.28
CA GLU A 450 8.84 10.99 10.45
C GLU A 450 9.23 12.04 11.50
N THR A 451 10.53 12.33 11.67
CA THR A 451 11.01 13.41 12.55
C THR A 451 10.91 14.80 11.93
N GLY A 452 10.51 14.92 10.66
CA GLY A 452 10.50 16.16 9.89
C GLY A 452 11.87 16.65 9.44
N LEU A 453 12.97 16.02 9.88
CA LEU A 453 14.33 16.44 9.55
C LEU A 453 14.59 16.39 8.04
N LEU A 454 14.18 15.31 7.37
CA LEU A 454 14.37 15.16 5.92
C LEU A 454 13.65 16.26 5.15
N GLY A 455 12.38 16.50 5.47
CA GLY A 455 11.57 17.54 4.81
C GLY A 455 12.08 18.96 5.09
N LYS A 456 12.68 19.20 6.25
CA LYS A 456 13.34 20.49 6.56
C LYS A 456 14.69 20.63 5.87
N TYR A 457 15.40 19.55 5.62
CA TYR A 457 16.68 19.58 4.90
C TYR A 457 16.51 19.65 3.38
N ILE A 458 15.53 18.93 2.83
CA ILE A 458 15.18 18.89 1.40
C ILE A 458 13.70 19.28 1.27
N PRO A 459 13.39 20.60 1.18
CA PRO A 459 12.02 21.10 1.22
C PRO A 459 11.07 20.50 0.18
N CYS A 460 11.53 20.19 -1.02
CA CYS A 460 10.69 19.54 -2.04
C CYS A 460 10.19 18.17 -1.60
N LEU A 461 11.02 17.37 -0.92
CA LEU A 461 10.60 16.09 -0.32
C LEU A 461 9.60 16.28 0.82
N GLY A 462 9.81 17.31 1.65
CA GLY A 462 8.86 17.67 2.72
C GLY A 462 7.49 18.11 2.19
N GLN A 463 7.45 18.74 1.02
CA GLN A 463 6.19 19.18 0.40
C GLN A 463 5.38 18.02 -0.17
N ILE A 464 6.04 16.99 -0.70
CA ILE A 464 5.39 15.78 -1.21
C ILE A 464 5.04 14.76 -0.13
N THR A 465 5.52 14.93 1.11
CA THR A 465 5.20 14.02 2.22
C THR A 465 3.69 13.88 2.44
N GLY A 466 3.22 12.63 2.49
CA GLY A 466 1.82 12.24 2.64
C GLY A 466 0.95 12.57 1.43
N ARG A 467 1.53 12.98 0.28
CA ARG A 467 0.75 13.19 -0.95
C ARG A 467 0.57 11.86 -1.66
N VAL A 468 -0.66 11.61 -2.10
CA VAL A 468 -0.99 10.57 -3.07
C VAL A 468 -1.35 11.30 -4.35
N GLU A 469 -0.79 10.86 -5.46
CA GLU A 469 -1.33 11.24 -6.76
C GLU A 469 -2.42 10.23 -7.11
N PHE A 470 -3.62 10.73 -7.41
CA PHE A 470 -4.73 9.90 -7.88
C PHE A 470 -4.44 9.40 -9.31
N GLY A 471 -3.92 8.16 -9.42
CA GLY A 471 -3.62 7.52 -10.70
C GLY A 471 -3.65 5.99 -10.60
N LEU A 472 -3.93 5.32 -11.72
CA LEU A 472 -4.18 3.87 -11.80
C LEU A 472 -3.02 2.98 -11.33
N TYR A 473 -1.78 3.50 -11.31
CA TYR A 473 -0.56 2.70 -11.14
C TYR A 473 0.32 3.11 -9.95
N ARG A 474 -0.23 3.71 -8.89
CA ARG A 474 0.56 4.08 -7.70
C ARG A 474 0.21 3.27 -6.46
N ARG A 475 1.21 2.53 -5.98
CA ARG A 475 1.13 1.73 -4.75
C ARG A 475 1.32 2.54 -3.47
N TYR A 476 2.15 3.59 -3.50
CA TYR A 476 2.56 4.34 -2.32
C TYR A 476 2.30 5.85 -2.42
N SER A 477 2.34 6.56 -1.28
CA SER A 477 2.55 8.00 -1.27
C SER A 477 3.86 8.38 -1.98
N LEU A 478 3.95 9.62 -2.48
CA LEU A 478 5.06 10.06 -3.33
C LEU A 478 6.42 9.94 -2.64
N GLU A 479 6.54 10.30 -1.36
CA GLU A 479 7.78 10.18 -0.60
C GLU A 479 8.18 8.73 -0.33
N GLU A 480 7.21 7.86 -0.04
CA GLU A 480 7.49 6.45 0.20
C GLU A 480 7.93 5.77 -1.09
N HIS A 481 7.34 6.13 -2.23
CA HIS A 481 7.80 5.68 -3.54
C HIS A 481 9.28 6.00 -3.77
N VAL A 482 9.72 7.21 -3.41
CA VAL A 482 11.14 7.58 -3.44
C VAL A 482 11.98 6.70 -2.51
N PHE A 483 11.53 6.44 -1.29
CA PHE A 483 12.28 5.60 -0.34
C PHE A 483 12.42 4.16 -0.84
N GLN A 484 11.34 3.59 -1.39
CA GLN A 484 11.35 2.26 -2.00
C GLN A 484 12.28 2.21 -3.21
N SER A 485 12.28 3.26 -4.05
CA SER A 485 13.18 3.38 -5.20
C SER A 485 14.66 3.38 -4.76
N ILE A 486 15.00 4.10 -3.69
CA ILE A 486 16.35 4.05 -3.11
C ILE A 486 16.67 2.66 -2.54
N GLY A 487 15.70 1.98 -1.94
CA GLY A 487 15.83 0.59 -1.51
C GLY A 487 16.19 -0.36 -2.65
N VAL A 488 15.53 -0.23 -3.80
CA VAL A 488 15.84 -0.99 -5.02
C VAL A 488 17.26 -0.67 -5.49
N LEU A 489 17.62 0.61 -5.61
CA LEU A 489 18.97 1.04 -5.99
C LEU A 489 20.05 0.41 -5.09
N SER A 490 19.82 0.42 -3.78
CA SER A 490 20.76 -0.15 -2.81
C SER A 490 20.92 -1.66 -2.96
N ARG A 491 19.85 -2.39 -3.29
CA ARG A 491 19.90 -3.84 -3.54
C ARG A 491 20.61 -4.18 -4.85
N ILE A 492 20.39 -3.39 -5.90
CA ILE A 492 21.15 -3.53 -7.17
C ILE A 492 22.64 -3.33 -6.90
N ARG A 493 23.01 -2.26 -6.18
CA ARG A 493 24.40 -1.99 -5.79
C ARG A 493 25.01 -3.12 -4.95
N ALA A 494 24.25 -3.69 -4.02
CA ALA A 494 24.72 -4.78 -3.17
C ALA A 494 24.89 -6.11 -3.92
N GLY A 495 24.43 -6.21 -5.17
CA GLY A 495 24.44 -7.43 -5.97
C GLY A 495 23.20 -8.31 -5.78
N ASP A 496 22.32 -7.99 -4.83
CA ASP A 496 21.11 -8.77 -4.50
C ASP A 496 20.12 -8.89 -5.67
N LEU A 497 20.25 -8.03 -6.69
CA LEU A 497 19.39 -7.98 -7.88
C LEU A 497 20.19 -7.98 -9.20
N ALA A 498 21.43 -8.49 -9.17
CA ALA A 498 22.32 -8.43 -10.32
C ALA A 498 21.82 -9.23 -11.53
N GLU A 499 21.21 -10.40 -11.29
CA GLU A 499 20.67 -11.25 -12.35
C GLU A 499 19.44 -10.62 -13.01
N GLU A 500 18.56 -9.97 -12.23
CA GLU A 500 17.38 -9.32 -12.77
C GLU A 500 17.70 -8.01 -13.49
N HIS A 501 18.74 -7.28 -13.04
CA HIS A 501 19.11 -5.95 -13.53
C HIS A 501 20.58 -5.80 -13.96
N PRO A 502 21.09 -6.64 -14.87
CA PRO A 502 22.52 -6.70 -15.20
C PRO A 502 23.09 -5.41 -15.81
N ILE A 503 22.27 -4.63 -16.53
CA ILE A 503 22.72 -3.34 -17.09
C ILE A 503 22.88 -2.30 -15.98
N ALA A 504 21.89 -2.16 -15.10
CA ALA A 504 21.95 -1.24 -13.97
C ALA A 504 23.11 -1.59 -13.02
N THR A 505 23.35 -2.87 -12.76
CA THR A 505 24.50 -3.33 -11.97
C THR A 505 25.82 -2.89 -12.59
N ARG A 506 26.05 -3.16 -13.89
CA ARG A 506 27.28 -2.74 -14.58
C ARG A 506 27.47 -1.22 -14.59
N ILE A 507 26.39 -0.45 -14.72
CA ILE A 507 26.43 1.02 -14.65
C ILE A 507 26.93 1.47 -13.27
N LEU A 508 26.42 0.88 -12.20
CA LEU A 508 26.82 1.27 -10.84
C LEU A 508 28.25 0.83 -10.51
N GLU A 509 28.67 -0.34 -10.98
CA GLU A 509 30.03 -0.86 -10.81
C GLU A 509 31.07 0.02 -11.51
N ARG A 510 30.82 0.43 -12.76
CA ARG A 510 31.75 1.28 -13.51
C ARG A 510 31.80 2.74 -13.04
N ASN A 511 30.84 3.16 -12.22
CA ASN A 511 30.70 4.53 -11.70
C ASN A 511 30.77 4.57 -10.15
N GLU A 512 31.62 3.75 -9.53
CA GLU A 512 31.71 3.62 -8.07
C GLU A 512 32.05 4.96 -7.36
N ASP A 513 32.87 5.80 -8.00
CA ASP A 513 33.25 7.13 -7.54
C ASP A 513 32.13 8.18 -7.67
N ARG A 514 31.13 7.91 -8.54
CA ARG A 514 29.99 8.80 -8.84
C ARG A 514 28.66 8.32 -8.28
N LEU A 515 28.65 7.35 -7.36
CA LEU A 515 27.41 6.80 -6.78
C LEU A 515 26.49 7.86 -6.17
N ALA A 516 27.03 8.94 -5.61
CA ALA A 516 26.22 10.04 -5.07
C ALA A 516 25.28 10.65 -6.14
N THR A 517 25.69 10.71 -7.40
CA THR A 517 24.90 11.20 -8.54
C THR A 517 23.65 10.33 -8.73
N PHE A 518 23.81 9.01 -8.74
CA PHE A 518 22.69 8.05 -8.88
C PHE A 518 21.71 8.11 -7.71
N TYR A 519 22.22 8.09 -6.48
CA TYR A 519 21.37 8.15 -5.29
C TYR A 519 20.62 9.48 -5.19
N ILE A 520 21.24 10.61 -5.54
CA ILE A 520 20.55 11.92 -5.52
C ILE A 520 19.55 12.03 -6.68
N GLY A 521 19.88 11.51 -7.87
CA GLY A 521 18.95 11.44 -9.00
C GLY A 521 17.67 10.67 -8.65
N VAL A 522 17.81 9.46 -8.11
CA VAL A 522 16.68 8.65 -7.64
C VAL A 522 15.97 9.32 -6.46
N LEU A 523 16.67 9.99 -5.55
CA LEU A 523 16.05 10.69 -4.42
C LEU A 523 15.15 11.86 -4.90
N LEU A 524 15.52 12.53 -6.00
CA LEU A 524 14.85 13.74 -6.47
C LEU A 524 13.88 13.51 -7.65
N HIS A 525 13.72 12.28 -8.13
CA HIS A 525 12.92 11.97 -9.33
C HIS A 525 11.42 12.28 -9.19
N GLN A 526 10.90 12.52 -7.98
CA GLN A 526 9.52 12.98 -7.74
C GLN A 526 9.48 14.45 -7.25
N ALA A 527 10.59 15.19 -7.26
CA ALA A 527 10.64 16.55 -6.71
C ALA A 527 9.76 17.55 -7.46
N GLY A 528 9.48 17.31 -8.75
CA GLY A 528 8.56 18.15 -9.55
C GLY A 528 7.17 18.29 -8.92
N TRP A 529 6.67 17.24 -8.25
CA TRP A 529 5.37 17.23 -7.55
C TRP A 529 5.27 18.20 -6.36
N SER A 530 6.39 18.79 -5.95
CA SER A 530 6.41 19.84 -4.94
C SER A 530 5.96 21.21 -5.50
N LEU A 531 6.06 21.39 -6.82
CA LEU A 531 5.64 22.60 -7.52
C LEU A 531 4.10 22.68 -7.60
N LYS A 532 3.57 23.91 -7.73
CA LYS A 532 2.12 24.12 -7.88
C LYS A 532 1.64 23.75 -9.28
N GLU A 533 2.39 24.16 -10.29
CA GLU A 533 2.18 23.86 -11.70
C GLU A 533 3.52 23.31 -12.21
N PRO A 534 3.70 21.99 -12.26
CA PRO A 534 4.98 21.42 -12.63
C PRO A 534 5.17 21.47 -14.16
N SER A 535 6.06 22.35 -14.63
CA SER A 535 6.72 22.17 -15.93
C SER A 535 8.02 21.37 -15.78
N THR A 536 8.47 20.74 -16.87
CA THR A 536 9.75 20.02 -16.88
C THR A 536 10.92 20.98 -16.61
N GLU A 537 10.86 22.20 -17.14
CA GLU A 537 11.88 23.24 -16.96
C GLU A 537 11.98 23.71 -15.50
N GLU A 538 10.84 23.95 -14.84
CA GLU A 538 10.83 24.34 -13.42
C GLU A 538 11.30 23.20 -12.50
N ALA A 539 10.93 21.95 -12.82
CA ALA A 539 11.41 20.79 -12.10
C ALA A 539 12.93 20.64 -12.24
N GLU A 540 13.47 20.76 -13.45
CA GLU A 540 14.90 20.71 -13.73
C GLU A 540 15.65 21.81 -12.96
N ALA A 541 15.15 23.05 -13.00
CA ALA A 541 15.74 24.16 -12.25
C ALA A 541 15.72 23.94 -10.73
N LEU A 542 14.63 23.41 -10.18
CA LEU A 542 14.52 23.05 -8.75
C LEU A 542 15.53 21.97 -8.39
N ILE A 543 15.58 20.88 -9.15
CA ILE A 543 16.42 19.72 -8.89
C ILE A 543 17.90 20.11 -8.97
N GLY A 544 18.30 20.87 -10.01
CA GLY A 544 19.68 21.34 -10.15
C GLY A 544 20.14 22.20 -8.96
N ARG A 545 19.28 23.10 -8.46
CA ARG A 545 19.59 23.87 -7.23
C ARG A 545 19.79 22.98 -6.01
N VAL A 546 18.97 21.93 -5.85
CA VAL A 546 19.08 20.99 -4.74
C VAL A 546 20.33 20.12 -4.88
N ALA A 547 20.62 19.60 -6.06
CA ALA A 547 21.80 18.78 -6.36
C ALA A 547 23.11 19.52 -6.04
N ARG A 548 23.27 20.76 -6.51
CA ARG A 548 24.43 21.61 -6.17
C ARG A 548 24.54 21.87 -4.67
N ARG A 549 23.42 22.13 -3.99
CA ARG A 549 23.39 22.33 -2.53
C ARG A 549 23.83 21.06 -1.78
N LEU A 550 23.54 19.88 -2.31
CA LEU A 550 24.04 18.60 -1.80
C LEU A 550 25.50 18.33 -2.19
N ARG A 551 26.20 19.32 -2.75
CA ARG A 551 27.62 19.26 -3.12
C ARG A 551 27.91 18.20 -4.17
N LEU A 552 27.05 18.08 -5.19
CA LEU A 552 27.46 17.48 -6.46
C LEU A 552 28.26 18.49 -7.28
N SER A 553 29.11 18.00 -8.19
CA SER A 553 29.76 18.82 -9.21
C SER A 553 28.69 19.49 -10.10
N ASP A 554 29.03 20.58 -10.78
CA ASP A 554 28.07 21.23 -11.67
C ASP A 554 27.63 20.32 -12.83
N GLU A 555 28.54 19.47 -13.30
CA GLU A 555 28.27 18.44 -14.32
C GLU A 555 27.29 17.38 -13.81
N ASP A 556 27.58 16.74 -12.67
CA ASP A 556 26.70 15.75 -12.06
C ASP A 556 25.33 16.35 -11.69
N ALA A 557 25.32 17.60 -11.23
CA ALA A 557 24.08 18.31 -10.91
C ALA A 557 23.25 18.57 -12.16
N ALA A 558 23.85 18.80 -13.32
CA ALA A 558 23.14 18.96 -14.59
C ALA A 558 22.52 17.64 -15.06
N VAL A 559 23.29 16.54 -14.99
CA VAL A 559 22.81 15.18 -15.29
C VAL A 559 21.62 14.82 -14.40
N VAL A 560 21.75 15.02 -13.08
CA VAL A 560 20.69 14.78 -12.11
C VAL A 560 19.47 15.66 -12.40
N ALA A 561 19.65 16.95 -12.69
CA ALA A 561 18.56 17.86 -12.99
C ALA A 561 17.75 17.39 -14.20
N TRP A 562 18.44 17.05 -15.29
CA TRP A 562 17.80 16.67 -16.53
C TRP A 562 17.04 15.33 -16.41
N CYS A 563 17.69 14.31 -15.84
CA CYS A 563 17.11 12.96 -15.70
C CYS A 563 15.95 12.93 -14.69
N ALA A 564 16.13 13.51 -13.50
CA ALA A 564 15.12 13.45 -12.44
C ALA A 564 13.92 14.37 -12.71
N ALA A 565 14.05 15.34 -13.61
CA ALA A 565 12.90 16.10 -14.15
C ALA A 565 12.11 15.30 -15.20
N ARG A 566 12.67 14.22 -15.75
CA ARG A 566 12.10 13.38 -16.81
C ARG A 566 12.09 11.89 -16.43
N PRO A 567 11.57 11.51 -15.24
CA PRO A 567 11.70 10.15 -14.72
C PRO A 567 10.98 9.09 -15.56
N PHE A 568 10.01 9.50 -16.39
CA PHE A 568 9.22 8.60 -17.24
C PHE A 568 9.71 8.55 -18.68
N PHE A 569 10.66 9.40 -19.10
CA PHE A 569 10.98 9.56 -20.52
C PHE A 569 11.42 8.26 -21.20
N MET A 570 12.34 7.51 -20.59
CA MET A 570 12.76 6.20 -21.10
C MET A 570 11.61 5.18 -21.09
N ILE A 571 10.76 5.20 -20.06
CA ILE A 571 9.63 4.27 -19.92
C ILE A 571 8.59 4.54 -21.01
N ASP A 572 8.21 5.81 -21.20
CA ASP A 572 7.24 6.22 -22.21
C ASP A 572 7.72 5.88 -23.62
N VAL A 573 8.99 6.15 -23.94
CA VAL A 573 9.56 5.81 -25.26
C VAL A 573 9.56 4.30 -25.46
N ALA A 574 10.04 3.54 -24.48
CA ALA A 574 10.09 2.08 -24.56
C ALA A 574 8.70 1.44 -24.71
N HIS A 575 7.65 2.06 -24.16
CA HIS A 575 6.29 1.53 -24.22
C HIS A 575 5.46 2.02 -25.41
N ARG A 576 5.77 3.20 -25.97
CA ARG A 576 4.92 3.87 -26.96
C ARG A 576 5.52 3.93 -28.37
N ARG A 577 6.82 3.64 -28.54
CA ARG A 577 7.52 3.79 -29.82
C ARG A 577 7.98 2.44 -30.37
N ASN A 578 8.06 2.34 -31.70
CA ASN A 578 8.55 1.14 -32.39
C ASN A 578 10.09 1.07 -32.30
N LEU A 579 10.61 0.23 -31.40
CA LEU A 579 12.06 0.04 -31.24
C LEU A 579 12.70 -0.88 -32.30
N GLY A 580 11.93 -1.30 -33.32
CA GLY A 580 12.46 -1.89 -34.54
C GLY A 580 13.01 -0.83 -35.51
N GLU A 581 12.55 0.41 -35.41
CA GLU A 581 12.97 1.53 -36.27
C GLU A 581 14.15 2.29 -35.64
N ALA A 582 15.22 2.49 -36.42
CA ALA A 582 16.39 3.25 -35.99
C ALA A 582 16.02 4.70 -35.61
N ARG A 583 15.04 5.30 -36.30
CA ARG A 583 14.56 6.68 -36.05
C ARG A 583 14.03 6.87 -34.62
N ALA A 584 13.29 5.90 -34.09
CA ALA A 584 12.76 5.96 -32.72
C ALA A 584 13.89 5.96 -31.67
N ILE A 585 14.88 5.07 -31.85
CA ILE A 585 16.05 4.98 -30.96
C ILE A 585 16.93 6.22 -31.08
N LYS A 586 17.15 6.70 -32.31
CA LYS A 586 17.91 7.92 -32.60
C LYS A 586 17.29 9.14 -31.93
N GLY A 587 15.99 9.39 -32.15
CA GLY A 587 15.32 10.54 -31.55
C GLY A 587 15.39 10.54 -30.02
N PHE A 588 15.31 9.37 -29.40
CA PHE A 588 15.56 9.22 -27.97
C PHE A 588 17.02 9.54 -27.60
N ALA A 589 18.00 8.96 -28.30
CA ALA A 589 19.41 9.16 -28.01
C ALA A 589 19.85 10.63 -28.19
N GLU A 590 19.34 11.32 -29.21
CA GLU A 590 19.54 12.75 -29.45
C GLU A 590 18.95 13.61 -28.32
N ALA A 591 17.78 13.24 -27.80
CA ALA A 591 17.19 13.91 -26.65
C ALA A 591 17.99 13.67 -25.36
N VAL A 592 18.53 12.46 -25.16
CA VAL A 592 19.36 12.06 -24.01
C VAL A 592 20.73 12.73 -24.03
N ARG A 593 21.31 12.96 -25.22
CA ARG A 593 22.58 13.67 -25.51
C ARG A 593 23.86 13.00 -25.02
N THR A 594 23.93 12.48 -23.80
CA THR A 594 25.18 11.95 -23.22
C THR A 594 25.01 10.56 -22.58
N PRO A 595 26.07 9.74 -22.53
CA PRO A 595 26.05 8.45 -21.85
C PRO A 595 25.68 8.55 -20.36
N GLU A 596 26.08 9.62 -19.66
CA GLU A 596 25.77 9.83 -18.25
C GLU A 596 24.26 10.03 -18.02
N ASN A 597 23.59 10.76 -18.91
CA ASN A 597 22.14 10.92 -18.89
C ASN A 597 21.44 9.58 -19.16
N LEU A 598 21.94 8.81 -20.13
CA LEU A 598 21.41 7.49 -20.48
C LEU A 598 21.49 6.53 -19.28
N ASP A 599 22.63 6.50 -18.62
CA ASP A 599 22.90 5.65 -17.46
C ASP A 599 21.96 5.98 -16.29
N LEU A 600 21.86 7.27 -15.94
CA LEU A 600 21.01 7.69 -14.83
C LEU A 600 19.52 7.49 -15.14
N LEU A 601 19.08 7.73 -16.38
CA LEU A 601 17.70 7.44 -16.79
C LEU A 601 17.36 5.96 -16.65
N LEU A 602 18.25 5.07 -17.08
CA LEU A 602 18.02 3.64 -16.93
C LEU A 602 17.86 3.25 -15.45
N VAL A 603 18.77 3.73 -14.60
CA VAL A 603 18.71 3.45 -13.16
C VAL A 603 17.42 3.99 -12.53
N ILE A 604 17.01 5.22 -12.88
CA ILE A 604 15.73 5.79 -12.41
C ILE A 604 14.55 4.95 -12.90
N ALA A 605 14.51 4.54 -14.16
CA ALA A 605 13.42 3.75 -14.74
C ALA A 605 13.28 2.39 -14.03
N VAL A 606 14.39 1.67 -13.84
CA VAL A 606 14.42 0.39 -13.11
C VAL A 606 13.91 0.56 -11.68
N CYS A 607 14.45 1.55 -10.95
CA CYS A 607 14.08 1.78 -9.55
C CYS A 607 12.61 2.18 -9.42
N HIS A 608 12.12 3.01 -10.34
CA HIS A 608 10.74 3.47 -10.37
C HIS A 608 9.78 2.30 -10.59
N LEU A 609 9.96 1.54 -11.68
CA LEU A 609 9.04 0.45 -12.04
C LEU A 609 9.00 -0.64 -10.97
N ARG A 610 10.16 -1.02 -10.42
CA ARG A 610 10.22 -1.99 -9.30
C ARG A 610 9.55 -1.48 -8.02
N ALA A 611 9.58 -0.17 -7.77
CA ALA A 611 8.89 0.43 -6.62
C ALA A 611 7.36 0.49 -6.83
N VAL A 612 6.87 0.59 -8.06
CA VAL A 612 5.44 0.57 -8.38
C VAL A 612 4.82 -0.79 -8.07
N SER A 613 5.31 -1.87 -8.70
CA SER A 613 4.86 -3.23 -8.44
C SER A 613 5.90 -4.24 -8.93
N ALA A 614 5.78 -5.50 -8.47
CA ALA A 614 6.60 -6.58 -9.02
C ALA A 614 6.33 -6.80 -10.52
N THR A 615 5.08 -6.61 -10.95
CA THR A 615 4.60 -6.83 -12.32
C THR A 615 4.88 -5.66 -13.27
N ALA A 616 5.22 -4.47 -12.76
CA ALA A 616 5.57 -3.32 -13.59
C ALA A 616 6.96 -3.45 -14.24
N TRP A 617 7.79 -4.38 -13.76
CA TRP A 617 9.03 -4.80 -14.41
C TRP A 617 8.90 -6.25 -14.86
N ASP A 618 8.06 -6.48 -15.87
CA ASP A 618 7.88 -7.78 -16.51
C ASP A 618 8.96 -8.05 -17.58
N ASN A 619 8.92 -9.25 -18.15
CA ASN A 619 9.86 -9.65 -19.20
C ASN A 619 9.78 -8.73 -20.43
N TRP A 620 8.58 -8.28 -20.79
CA TRP A 620 8.38 -7.38 -21.92
C TRP A 620 9.03 -6.01 -21.69
N THR A 621 8.75 -5.38 -20.56
CA THR A 621 9.33 -4.08 -20.16
C THR A 621 10.85 -4.17 -20.09
N LYS A 622 11.38 -5.26 -19.51
CA LYS A 622 12.83 -5.52 -19.46
C LYS A 622 13.44 -5.53 -20.87
N LYS A 623 12.80 -6.18 -21.84
CA LYS A 623 13.27 -6.28 -23.23
C LYS A 623 13.23 -4.93 -23.94
N GLN A 624 12.12 -4.20 -23.87
CA GLN A 624 12.00 -2.89 -24.53
C GLN A 624 13.01 -1.89 -23.98
N ILE A 625 13.16 -1.80 -22.65
CA ILE A 625 14.15 -0.92 -22.03
C ILE A 625 15.59 -1.34 -22.36
N THR A 626 15.89 -2.64 -22.41
CA THR A 626 17.21 -3.15 -22.80
C THR A 626 17.54 -2.79 -24.24
N ALA A 627 16.59 -2.99 -25.16
CA ALA A 627 16.72 -2.63 -26.56
C ALA A 627 16.99 -1.13 -26.73
N LEU A 628 16.17 -0.28 -26.09
CA LEU A 628 16.32 1.16 -26.16
C LEU A 628 17.67 1.62 -25.62
N TYR A 629 18.09 1.10 -24.46
CA TYR A 629 19.38 1.46 -23.86
C TYR A 629 20.55 1.04 -24.75
N CYS A 630 20.59 -0.22 -25.21
CA CYS A 630 21.71 -0.71 -26.02
C CYS A 630 21.82 0.00 -27.37
N GLY A 631 20.69 0.24 -28.04
CA GLY A 631 20.67 1.00 -29.29
C GLY A 631 21.10 2.45 -29.09
N ALA A 632 20.60 3.12 -28.04
CA ALA A 632 21.00 4.49 -27.72
C ALA A 632 22.48 4.58 -27.34
N GLU A 633 23.01 3.59 -26.60
CA GLU A 633 24.44 3.51 -26.28
C GLU A 633 25.30 3.35 -27.54
N ALA A 634 24.87 2.53 -28.50
CA ALA A 634 25.54 2.39 -29.79
C ALA A 634 25.56 3.72 -30.57
N PHE A 635 24.41 4.39 -30.66
CA PHE A 635 24.30 5.70 -31.31
C PHE A 635 25.19 6.76 -30.66
N LEU A 636 25.18 6.86 -29.33
CA LEU A 636 26.01 7.84 -28.61
C LEU A 636 27.53 7.60 -28.79
N LYS A 637 27.94 6.35 -29.06
CA LYS A 637 29.35 5.99 -29.29
C LYS A 637 29.81 6.23 -30.73
N GLY A 638 28.94 6.05 -31.73
CA GLY A 638 29.36 6.01 -33.13
C GLY A 638 28.33 6.50 -34.16
N GLY A 639 27.29 7.22 -33.72
CA GLY A 639 26.26 7.82 -34.59
C GLY A 639 25.39 6.80 -35.32
N ASP A 640 24.85 7.23 -36.46
CA ASP A 640 23.94 6.43 -37.28
C ASP A 640 24.53 5.09 -37.73
N GLU A 641 25.83 5.05 -38.08
CA GLU A 641 26.50 3.82 -38.54
C GLU A 641 26.53 2.75 -37.45
N ALA A 642 26.88 3.13 -36.21
CA ALA A 642 26.93 2.21 -35.09
C ALA A 642 25.53 1.71 -34.69
N LEU A 643 24.52 2.58 -34.75
CA LEU A 643 23.12 2.19 -34.51
C LEU A 643 22.64 1.20 -35.58
N ALA A 644 22.90 1.49 -36.86
CA ALA A 644 22.53 0.60 -37.96
C ALA A 644 23.21 -0.78 -37.85
N ALA A 645 24.50 -0.80 -37.50
CA ALA A 645 25.23 -2.04 -37.26
C ALA A 645 24.63 -2.85 -36.12
N TRP A 646 24.30 -2.21 -34.99
CA TRP A 646 23.66 -2.87 -33.86
C TRP A 646 22.27 -3.42 -34.20
N MET A 647 21.45 -2.66 -34.95
CA MET A 647 20.13 -3.10 -35.40
C MET A 647 20.24 -4.33 -36.33
N SER A 648 21.18 -4.31 -37.27
CA SER A 648 21.45 -5.43 -38.17
C SER A 648 21.95 -6.67 -37.43
N GLU A 649 22.85 -6.51 -36.44
CA GLU A 649 23.31 -7.62 -35.60
C GLU A 649 22.16 -8.25 -34.81
N ARG A 650 21.29 -7.42 -34.22
CA ARG A 650 20.10 -7.86 -33.49
C ARG A 650 19.14 -8.63 -34.40
N ALA A 651 18.82 -8.09 -35.57
CA ALA A 651 17.96 -8.76 -36.55
C ALA A 651 18.58 -10.07 -37.04
N GLY A 652 19.88 -10.08 -37.33
CA GLY A 652 20.62 -11.27 -37.75
C GLY A 652 20.66 -12.37 -36.68
N LYS A 653 20.77 -11.99 -35.40
CA LYS A 653 20.64 -12.94 -34.28
C LYS A 653 19.23 -13.52 -34.20
N SER A 654 18.21 -12.66 -34.22
CA SER A 654 16.80 -13.08 -34.21
C SER A 654 16.47 -14.03 -35.37
N ARG A 655 17.00 -13.75 -36.56
CA ARG A 655 16.90 -14.61 -37.75
C ARG A 655 17.49 -16.00 -37.50
N LYS A 656 18.72 -16.07 -36.98
CA LYS A 656 19.39 -17.35 -36.68
C LYS A 656 18.63 -18.15 -35.64
N ASP A 657 18.18 -17.51 -34.57
CA ASP A 657 17.41 -18.15 -33.50
C ASP A 657 16.08 -18.71 -34.05
N ALA A 658 15.41 -17.97 -34.94
CA ALA A 658 14.18 -18.43 -35.61
C ALA A 658 14.45 -19.60 -36.57
N GLU A 659 15.56 -19.58 -37.30
CA GLU A 659 15.96 -20.68 -38.20
C GLU A 659 16.24 -21.99 -37.44
N VAL A 660 16.82 -21.89 -36.25
CA VAL A 660 17.05 -23.03 -35.34
C VAL A 660 15.71 -23.60 -34.84
N LEU A 661 14.78 -22.73 -34.43
CA LEU A 661 13.45 -23.17 -33.97
C LEU A 661 12.61 -23.80 -35.10
N LEU A 662 12.93 -23.51 -36.35
CA LEU A 662 12.31 -24.08 -37.55
C LEU A 662 13.18 -25.17 -38.20
N GLU A 663 14.09 -25.82 -37.47
CA GLU A 663 14.99 -26.83 -38.06
C GLU A 663 14.27 -28.03 -38.67
N ASP A 664 13.13 -28.42 -38.09
CA ASP A 664 12.29 -29.54 -38.55
C ASP A 664 11.48 -29.23 -39.82
N TRP A 665 11.45 -27.97 -40.26
CA TRP A 665 10.73 -27.58 -41.46
C TRP A 665 11.46 -28.00 -42.74
N PRO A 666 10.72 -28.36 -43.82
CA PRO A 666 11.32 -28.56 -45.13
C PRO A 666 12.12 -27.32 -45.55
N LYS A 667 13.38 -27.51 -45.93
CA LYS A 667 14.34 -26.42 -46.22
C LYS A 667 13.78 -25.34 -47.16
N ALA A 668 13.03 -25.75 -48.19
CA ALA A 668 12.42 -24.84 -49.15
C ALA A 668 11.29 -24.00 -48.54
N GLU A 669 10.41 -24.60 -47.72
CA GLU A 669 9.32 -23.91 -47.03
C GLU A 669 9.86 -22.94 -45.99
N ARG A 670 10.84 -23.36 -45.18
CA ARG A 670 11.53 -22.48 -44.23
C ARG A 670 12.16 -21.28 -44.91
N ALA A 671 12.91 -21.51 -45.99
CA ALA A 671 13.55 -20.43 -46.74
C ALA A 671 12.53 -19.49 -47.41
N ALA A 672 11.35 -19.99 -47.80
CA ALA A 672 10.27 -19.17 -48.31
C ALA A 672 9.64 -18.31 -47.21
N PHE A 673 9.35 -18.89 -46.04
CA PHE A 673 8.80 -18.16 -44.90
C PHE A 673 9.76 -17.08 -44.39
N MET A 674 11.05 -17.42 -44.18
CA MET A 674 12.05 -16.48 -43.67
C MET A 674 12.32 -15.28 -44.60
N ARG A 675 12.05 -15.41 -45.90
CA ARG A 675 12.16 -14.30 -46.87
C ARG A 675 11.05 -13.25 -46.72
N ARG A 676 9.95 -13.59 -46.05
CA ARG A 676 8.83 -12.67 -45.79
C ARG A 676 9.07 -11.76 -44.58
N LEU A 677 10.12 -12.06 -43.80
CA LEU A 677 10.46 -11.34 -42.58
C LEU A 677 11.55 -10.30 -42.88
N SER A 678 11.18 -9.03 -42.81
CA SER A 678 12.13 -7.93 -42.84
C SER A 678 12.99 -7.89 -41.58
N ASP A 679 14.12 -7.18 -41.61
CA ASP A 679 14.96 -7.00 -40.43
C ASP A 679 14.23 -6.22 -39.32
N GLU A 680 13.35 -5.29 -39.70
CA GLU A 680 12.49 -4.55 -38.76
C GLU A 680 11.51 -5.50 -38.06
N THR A 681 10.85 -6.37 -38.82
CA THR A 681 9.97 -7.43 -38.30
C THR A 681 10.73 -8.30 -37.29
N LEU A 682 11.92 -8.78 -37.67
CA LEU A 682 12.77 -9.64 -36.82
C LEU A 682 13.27 -8.94 -35.55
N ALA A 683 13.38 -7.60 -35.58
CA ALA A 683 13.73 -6.82 -34.39
C ALA A 683 12.54 -6.64 -33.43
N MET A 684 11.30 -6.69 -33.94
CA MET A 684 10.06 -6.46 -33.18
C MET A 684 9.48 -7.72 -32.52
N ILE A 685 9.51 -8.86 -33.20
CA ILE A 685 8.87 -10.11 -32.72
C ILE A 685 9.95 -11.11 -32.26
N GLU A 686 9.62 -11.89 -31.25
CA GLU A 686 10.53 -12.92 -30.72
C GLU A 686 10.64 -14.13 -31.66
N PRO A 687 11.84 -14.74 -31.81
CA PRO A 687 12.08 -15.94 -32.62
C PRO A 687 11.06 -17.06 -32.42
N ASP A 688 10.65 -17.27 -31.18
CA ASP A 688 9.72 -18.31 -30.78
C ASP A 688 8.24 -17.98 -31.14
N ALA A 689 7.88 -16.68 -31.16
CA ALA A 689 6.59 -16.27 -31.71
C ALA A 689 6.56 -16.41 -33.23
N PHE A 690 7.68 -16.16 -33.92
CA PHE A 690 7.80 -16.44 -35.35
C PHE A 690 7.63 -17.91 -35.68
N ALA A 691 8.28 -18.80 -34.94
CA ALA A 691 8.18 -20.23 -35.18
C ALA A 691 6.72 -20.71 -35.08
N ARG A 692 5.99 -20.26 -34.05
CA ARG A 692 4.55 -20.52 -33.93
C ARG A 692 3.71 -19.90 -35.06
N ALA A 693 4.00 -18.66 -35.45
CA ALA A 693 3.32 -18.03 -36.57
C ALA A 693 3.55 -18.77 -37.90
N ALA A 694 4.75 -19.35 -38.09
CA ALA A 694 5.05 -20.20 -39.22
C ALA A 694 4.12 -21.42 -39.23
N ASP A 695 3.95 -22.10 -38.10
CA ASP A 695 3.03 -23.25 -38.01
C ASP A 695 1.59 -22.86 -38.35
N LEU A 696 1.14 -21.67 -37.93
CA LEU A 696 -0.17 -21.12 -38.31
C LEU A 696 -0.27 -20.85 -39.82
N ALA A 697 0.83 -20.47 -40.47
CA ALA A 697 0.87 -20.22 -41.92
C ALA A 697 0.67 -21.50 -42.75
N ARG A 698 0.89 -22.69 -42.16
CA ARG A 698 0.59 -24.00 -42.78
C ARG A 698 -0.85 -24.45 -42.59
N SER A 699 -1.68 -23.66 -41.91
CA SER A 699 -3.12 -23.90 -41.81
C SER A 699 -3.75 -24.00 -43.21
N PRO A 700 -4.62 -24.98 -43.49
CA PRO A 700 -5.25 -25.16 -44.81
C PRO A 700 -6.00 -23.92 -45.30
N GLU A 701 -6.47 -23.09 -44.37
CA GLU A 701 -7.24 -21.88 -44.65
C GLU A 701 -6.36 -20.63 -44.81
N GLY A 702 -5.04 -20.72 -44.67
CA GLY A 702 -4.12 -19.57 -44.76
C GLY A 702 -4.33 -18.52 -43.66
N CYS A 703 -5.03 -18.89 -42.59
CA CYS A 703 -5.34 -18.10 -41.39
C CYS A 703 -5.28 -19.02 -40.16
N GLY A 704 -4.81 -18.49 -39.03
CA GLY A 704 -4.70 -19.24 -37.79
C GLY A 704 -4.51 -18.36 -36.56
N VAL A 705 -4.89 -18.89 -35.40
CA VAL A 705 -4.65 -18.27 -34.10
C VAL A 705 -4.07 -19.32 -33.16
N ALA A 706 -3.03 -18.95 -32.41
CA ALA A 706 -2.54 -19.74 -31.28
C ALA A 706 -2.68 -18.88 -30.02
N ALA A 707 -3.31 -19.41 -28.96
CA ALA A 707 -3.38 -18.74 -27.67
C ALA A 707 -2.91 -19.69 -26.56
N SER A 708 -1.98 -19.25 -25.73
CA SER A 708 -1.38 -20.07 -24.66
C SER A 708 -0.95 -19.21 -23.47
N ILE A 709 -0.71 -19.86 -22.33
CA ILE A 709 -0.19 -19.19 -21.13
C ILE A 709 1.34 -19.17 -21.23
N ARG A 710 1.96 -17.99 -21.10
CA ARG A 710 3.41 -17.78 -21.15
C ARG A 710 3.81 -16.61 -20.26
N ASP A 711 4.89 -16.77 -19.49
CA ASP A 711 5.50 -15.72 -18.65
C ASP A 711 4.49 -14.95 -17.77
N ASP A 712 3.59 -15.68 -17.10
CA ASP A 712 2.52 -15.11 -16.26
C ASP A 712 1.50 -14.23 -17.02
N ASP A 713 1.36 -14.43 -18.34
CA ASP A 713 0.34 -13.81 -19.19
C ASP A 713 -0.27 -14.84 -20.16
N VAL A 714 -1.29 -14.41 -20.90
CA VAL A 714 -1.80 -15.13 -22.07
C VAL A 714 -1.23 -14.47 -23.31
N GLU A 715 -0.45 -15.23 -24.08
CA GLU A 715 0.01 -14.80 -25.40
C GLU A 715 -0.97 -15.31 -26.46
N ALA A 716 -1.34 -14.45 -27.41
CA ALA A 716 -2.11 -14.85 -28.58
C ALA A 716 -1.43 -14.37 -29.86
N ILE A 717 -1.14 -15.28 -30.78
CA ILE A 717 -0.55 -15.01 -32.09
C ILE A 717 -1.61 -15.20 -33.15
N VAL A 718 -1.77 -14.21 -34.01
CA VAL A 718 -2.72 -14.22 -35.12
C VAL A 718 -1.94 -14.14 -36.43
N TYR A 719 -2.23 -15.07 -37.34
CA TYR A 719 -1.74 -15.04 -38.72
C TYR A 719 -2.94 -15.01 -39.67
N ALA A 720 -3.05 -13.99 -40.52
CA ALA A 720 -4.21 -13.77 -41.39
C ALA A 720 -3.87 -12.86 -42.58
N ASP A 721 -4.80 -12.71 -43.53
CA ASP A 721 -4.71 -11.65 -44.56
C ASP A 721 -4.99 -10.28 -43.93
N ASP A 722 -4.14 -9.30 -44.23
CA ASP A 722 -4.35 -7.93 -43.76
C ASP A 722 -5.58 -7.31 -44.44
N ARG A 723 -6.28 -6.45 -43.69
CA ARG A 723 -7.44 -5.70 -44.19
C ARG A 723 -7.67 -4.44 -43.36
N PRO A 724 -8.25 -3.38 -43.94
CA PRO A 724 -8.61 -2.17 -43.21
C PRO A 724 -9.46 -2.47 -41.96
N GLY A 725 -8.96 -2.06 -40.80
CA GLY A 725 -9.61 -2.24 -39.50
C GLY A 725 -9.40 -3.59 -38.83
N LEU A 726 -8.56 -4.49 -39.37
CA LEU A 726 -8.30 -5.80 -38.77
C LEU A 726 -7.84 -5.71 -37.31
N LEU A 727 -6.81 -4.91 -37.02
CA LEU A 727 -6.29 -4.75 -35.66
C LEU A 727 -7.37 -4.25 -34.67
N ALA A 728 -8.27 -3.36 -35.11
CA ALA A 728 -9.38 -2.89 -34.30
C ALA A 728 -10.41 -4.00 -34.02
N ASP A 729 -10.69 -4.86 -35.02
CA ASP A 729 -11.57 -6.00 -34.85
C ASP A 729 -10.95 -7.06 -33.91
N LEU A 730 -9.64 -7.32 -34.03
CA LEU A 730 -8.90 -8.22 -33.14
C LEU A 730 -8.89 -7.69 -31.70
N ALA A 731 -8.56 -6.41 -31.49
CA ALA A 731 -8.62 -5.78 -30.17
C ALA A 731 -10.04 -5.82 -29.58
N GLY A 732 -11.05 -5.65 -30.42
CA GLY A 732 -12.45 -5.84 -30.07
C GLY A 732 -12.80 -7.25 -29.63
N ALA A 733 -12.28 -8.26 -30.33
CA ALA A 733 -12.44 -9.67 -29.96
C ALA A 733 -11.79 -9.98 -28.61
N VAL A 734 -10.59 -9.45 -28.35
CA VAL A 734 -9.93 -9.55 -27.03
C VAL A 734 -10.80 -8.91 -25.94
N ALA A 735 -11.28 -7.68 -26.17
CA ALA A 735 -12.11 -6.96 -25.22
C ALA A 735 -13.42 -7.72 -24.92
N GLY A 736 -14.07 -8.27 -25.94
CA GLY A 736 -15.27 -9.09 -25.82
C GLY A 736 -15.06 -10.41 -25.07
N ALA A 737 -13.87 -11.02 -25.18
CA ALA A 737 -13.48 -12.17 -24.37
C ALA A 737 -13.21 -11.80 -22.89
N GLY A 738 -13.08 -10.50 -22.58
CA GLY A 738 -12.78 -9.98 -21.25
C GLY A 738 -11.29 -9.77 -20.98
N GLY A 739 -10.42 -9.94 -21.99
CA GLY A 739 -8.97 -9.84 -21.86
C GLY A 739 -8.46 -8.39 -21.86
N ASN A 740 -7.46 -8.08 -21.04
CA ASN A 740 -6.77 -6.79 -21.09
C ASN A 740 -5.55 -6.88 -22.01
N VAL A 741 -5.43 -6.01 -23.01
CA VAL A 741 -4.23 -5.95 -23.85
C VAL A 741 -3.15 -5.21 -23.08
N ARG A 742 -2.03 -5.88 -22.79
CA ARG A 742 -0.83 -5.25 -22.22
C ARG A 742 0.01 -4.65 -23.35
N SER A 743 0.24 -5.42 -24.39
CA SER A 743 0.95 -4.99 -25.60
C SER A 743 0.45 -5.77 -26.81
N VAL A 744 0.66 -5.19 -27.99
CA VAL A 744 0.48 -5.86 -29.27
C VAL A 744 1.66 -5.50 -30.19
N HIS A 745 2.27 -6.52 -30.79
CA HIS A 745 3.21 -6.36 -31.89
C HIS A 745 2.46 -6.74 -33.16
N ALA A 746 1.97 -5.74 -33.90
CA ALA A 746 1.24 -5.94 -35.14
C ALA A 746 2.16 -5.67 -36.32
N VAL A 747 2.38 -6.68 -37.16
CA VAL A 747 3.31 -6.60 -38.29
C VAL A 747 2.63 -7.09 -39.55
N THR A 748 2.71 -6.28 -40.61
CA THR A 748 2.33 -6.69 -41.96
C THR A 748 3.58 -7.17 -42.70
N LEU A 749 3.50 -8.36 -43.27
CA LEU A 749 4.54 -8.98 -44.09
C LEU A 749 4.43 -8.50 -45.54
N ASP A 750 5.52 -8.67 -46.30
CA ASP A 750 5.61 -8.19 -47.69
C ASP A 750 4.56 -8.77 -48.65
N ASP A 751 3.95 -9.91 -48.29
CA ASP A 751 2.91 -10.57 -49.08
C ASP A 751 1.47 -10.23 -48.62
N GLY A 752 1.31 -9.21 -47.78
CA GLY A 752 0.00 -8.74 -47.31
C GLY A 752 -0.63 -9.60 -46.21
N LYS A 753 0.13 -10.53 -45.61
CA LYS A 753 -0.26 -11.27 -44.42
C LYS A 753 0.17 -10.53 -43.15
N ILE A 754 -0.52 -10.76 -42.04
CA ILE A 754 -0.14 -10.22 -40.73
C ILE A 754 0.45 -11.29 -39.82
N ILE A 755 1.31 -10.86 -38.90
CA ILE A 755 1.63 -11.57 -37.66
C ILE A 755 1.38 -10.58 -36.52
N ASP A 756 0.27 -10.77 -35.81
CA ASP A 756 -0.08 -9.96 -34.65
C ASP A 756 0.10 -10.77 -33.37
N VAL A 757 0.99 -10.32 -32.49
CA VAL A 757 1.30 -10.97 -31.22
C VAL A 757 0.76 -10.13 -30.07
N PHE A 758 -0.27 -10.62 -29.40
CA PHE A 758 -0.90 -10.01 -28.24
C PHE A 758 -0.36 -10.61 -26.95
N ALA A 759 0.05 -9.74 -26.01
CA ALA A 759 0.25 -10.13 -24.61
C ALA A 759 -0.95 -9.64 -23.78
N LEU A 760 -1.65 -10.58 -23.13
CA LEU A 760 -2.98 -10.37 -22.57
C LEU A 760 -3.05 -10.81 -21.11
N GLN A 761 -3.78 -10.02 -20.31
CA GLN A 761 -4.13 -10.41 -18.95
C GLN A 761 -5.58 -10.91 -18.88
N PRO A 762 -5.84 -12.11 -18.32
CA PRO A 762 -7.20 -12.58 -18.08
C PRO A 762 -7.96 -11.69 -17.08
N PRO A 763 -9.31 -11.67 -17.13
CA PRO A 763 -10.12 -10.80 -16.27
C PRO A 763 -9.93 -11.08 -14.77
N ASP A 764 -9.74 -12.35 -14.38
CA ASP A 764 -9.63 -12.78 -12.99
C ASP A 764 -8.17 -13.06 -12.57
N GLY A 765 -7.20 -12.60 -13.37
CA GLY A 765 -5.79 -13.02 -13.26
C GLY A 765 -5.58 -14.49 -13.67
N LEU A 766 -4.41 -15.04 -13.36
CA LEU A 766 -4.02 -16.41 -13.73
C LEU A 766 -4.58 -17.46 -12.75
N ASN A 767 -5.91 -17.56 -12.66
CA ASN A 767 -6.52 -18.74 -12.04
C ASN A 767 -6.55 -19.87 -13.08
N PRO A 768 -5.98 -21.07 -12.82
CA PRO A 768 -5.85 -22.12 -13.84
C PRO A 768 -7.15 -22.46 -14.60
N ASP A 769 -8.26 -22.65 -13.89
CA ASP A 769 -9.53 -23.06 -14.49
C ASP A 769 -10.16 -21.90 -15.30
N ALA A 770 -10.19 -20.71 -14.71
CA ALA A 770 -10.72 -19.51 -15.38
C ALA A 770 -9.86 -19.07 -16.58
N THR A 771 -8.55 -19.32 -16.52
CA THR A 771 -7.61 -18.98 -17.59
C THR A 771 -7.79 -19.91 -18.79
N ALA A 772 -8.00 -21.21 -18.57
CA ALA A 772 -8.29 -22.14 -19.66
C ALA A 772 -9.56 -21.77 -20.42
N ASP A 773 -10.63 -21.40 -19.69
CA ASP A 773 -11.88 -20.92 -20.28
C ASP A 773 -11.71 -19.60 -21.04
N PHE A 774 -10.94 -18.67 -20.48
CA PHE A 774 -10.59 -17.43 -21.14
C PHE A 774 -9.81 -17.68 -22.45
N VAL A 775 -8.77 -18.51 -22.43
CA VAL A 775 -7.94 -18.84 -23.61
C VAL A 775 -8.79 -19.47 -24.71
N ARG A 776 -9.72 -20.37 -24.38
CA ARG A 776 -10.64 -20.97 -25.37
C ARG A 776 -11.55 -19.92 -26.04
N ARG A 777 -12.17 -19.05 -25.23
CA ARG A 777 -13.05 -17.97 -25.75
C ARG A 777 -12.26 -16.97 -26.59
N LEU A 778 -11.06 -16.61 -26.13
CA LEU A 778 -10.15 -15.71 -26.82
C LEU A 778 -9.74 -16.27 -28.19
N HIS A 779 -9.28 -17.52 -28.24
CA HIS A 779 -8.92 -18.19 -29.49
C HIS A 779 -10.07 -18.17 -30.51
N ALA A 780 -11.28 -18.55 -30.09
CA ALA A 780 -12.45 -18.54 -30.95
C ALA A 780 -12.81 -17.14 -31.47
N ALA A 781 -12.76 -16.12 -30.60
CA ALA A 781 -13.09 -14.75 -30.97
C ALA A 781 -12.05 -14.14 -31.93
N LEU A 782 -10.76 -14.33 -31.66
CA LEU A 782 -9.68 -13.88 -32.52
C LEU A 782 -9.73 -14.56 -33.89
N LEU A 783 -9.95 -15.88 -33.94
CA LEU A 783 -10.03 -16.62 -35.20
C LEU A 783 -11.21 -16.14 -36.06
N ALA A 784 -12.37 -15.86 -35.44
CA ALA A 784 -13.52 -15.33 -36.15
C ALA A 784 -13.25 -13.94 -36.75
N ALA A 785 -12.62 -13.04 -35.97
CA ALA A 785 -12.25 -11.69 -36.41
C ALA A 785 -11.13 -11.70 -37.47
N ALA A 786 -10.19 -12.64 -37.37
CA ALA A 786 -9.11 -12.84 -38.34
C ALA A 786 -9.64 -13.30 -39.71
N ARG A 787 -10.60 -14.24 -39.72
CA ARG A 787 -11.20 -14.77 -40.96
C ARG A 787 -12.08 -13.78 -41.70
N SER A 788 -12.82 -12.93 -40.98
CA SER A 788 -13.83 -12.07 -41.58
C SER A 788 -14.13 -10.84 -40.75
N LYS A 789 -14.55 -9.76 -41.43
CA LYS A 789 -15.02 -8.55 -40.75
C LYS A 789 -16.29 -8.85 -39.94
N PRO A 790 -16.32 -8.56 -38.63
CA PRO A 790 -17.52 -8.74 -37.82
C PRO A 790 -18.71 -7.97 -38.39
N SER A 791 -19.90 -8.56 -38.37
CA SER A 791 -21.14 -7.92 -38.86
C SER A 791 -21.62 -6.76 -37.98
N GLN A 792 -21.14 -6.69 -36.73
CA GLN A 792 -21.39 -5.61 -35.79
C GLN A 792 -20.08 -5.24 -35.08
N PRO A 793 -19.89 -3.97 -34.70
CA PRO A 793 -18.77 -3.58 -33.87
C PRO A 793 -18.80 -4.34 -32.54
N PRO A 794 -17.63 -4.62 -31.93
CA PRO A 794 -17.55 -5.37 -30.69
C PRO A 794 -18.31 -4.65 -29.57
N SER A 795 -19.18 -5.38 -28.87
CA SER A 795 -19.84 -4.85 -27.67
C SER A 795 -18.84 -4.78 -26.52
N LEU A 796 -18.43 -3.56 -26.15
CA LEU A 796 -17.58 -3.33 -24.98
C LEU A 796 -18.38 -3.59 -23.70
N VAL A 797 -18.24 -4.79 -23.13
CA VAL A 797 -18.86 -5.12 -21.86
C VAL A 797 -18.08 -4.46 -20.73
N ARG A 798 -18.77 -3.63 -19.94
CA ARG A 798 -18.19 -2.98 -18.77
C ARG A 798 -17.75 -4.03 -17.75
N ARG A 799 -16.48 -4.00 -17.35
CA ARG A 799 -15.97 -4.95 -16.35
C ARG A 799 -16.45 -4.59 -14.96
N ILE A 800 -16.81 -5.60 -14.19
CA ILE A 800 -17.01 -5.47 -12.75
C ILE A 800 -15.64 -5.15 -12.13
N GLY A 801 -15.53 -4.05 -11.39
CA GLY A 801 -14.26 -3.61 -10.80
C GLY A 801 -13.39 -2.70 -11.69
N ASP A 802 -13.90 -2.24 -12.83
CA ASP A 802 -13.19 -1.28 -13.68
C ASP A 802 -12.99 0.07 -12.97
N LYS A 803 -11.76 0.30 -12.49
CA LYS A 803 -11.37 1.53 -11.78
C LYS A 803 -11.25 2.74 -12.71
N ARG A 804 -11.23 2.58 -14.04
CA ARG A 804 -11.03 3.70 -14.98
C ARG A 804 -12.12 4.75 -14.89
N ALA A 805 -13.35 4.35 -14.58
CA ALA A 805 -14.47 5.27 -14.38
C ALA A 805 -14.28 6.22 -13.18
N LEU A 806 -13.42 5.87 -12.23
CA LEU A 806 -13.09 6.70 -11.06
C LEU A 806 -12.18 7.88 -11.43
N PHE A 807 -11.46 7.78 -12.55
CA PHE A 807 -10.52 8.79 -13.00
C PHE A 807 -11.10 9.59 -14.16
N SER A 808 -10.86 10.89 -14.17
CA SER A 808 -11.16 11.75 -15.32
C SER A 808 -9.88 11.94 -16.11
N VAL A 809 -9.74 11.20 -17.21
CA VAL A 809 -8.65 11.40 -18.16
C VAL A 809 -9.17 12.28 -19.29
N PRO A 810 -8.67 13.53 -19.44
CA PRO A 810 -9.03 14.35 -20.57
C PRO A 810 -8.58 13.67 -21.86
N ALA A 811 -9.48 13.54 -22.83
CA ALA A 811 -9.14 12.97 -24.13
C ALA A 811 -8.12 13.89 -24.83
N ARG A 812 -6.98 13.32 -25.21
CA ARG A 812 -5.92 14.03 -25.95
C ARG A 812 -5.45 13.15 -27.09
N VAL A 813 -5.39 13.72 -28.28
CA VAL A 813 -4.80 13.08 -29.45
C VAL A 813 -3.61 13.92 -29.89
N ARG A 814 -2.45 13.30 -30.02
CA ARG A 814 -1.24 13.90 -30.59
C ARG A 814 -0.89 13.15 -31.86
N VAL A 815 -0.51 13.90 -32.88
CA VAL A 815 -0.11 13.36 -34.18
C VAL A 815 1.32 13.80 -34.41
N ASP A 816 2.20 12.83 -34.65
CA ASP A 816 3.64 13.00 -34.76
C ASP A 816 4.08 12.34 -36.07
N ALA A 817 4.26 13.16 -37.10
CA ALA A 817 4.64 12.73 -38.44
C ALA A 817 6.15 12.48 -38.57
N ASP A 818 6.95 12.98 -37.61
CA ASP A 818 8.40 12.86 -37.65
C ASP A 818 8.92 11.64 -36.87
N ALA A 819 8.04 10.93 -36.16
CA ALA A 819 8.39 9.80 -35.31
C ALA A 819 8.77 8.51 -36.03
N SER A 820 8.32 8.32 -37.27
CA SER A 820 8.57 7.12 -38.09
C SER A 820 8.93 7.54 -39.52
N ASP A 821 9.70 6.71 -40.22
CA ASP A 821 10.05 6.92 -41.62
C ASP A 821 8.89 6.60 -42.58
N SER A 822 7.97 5.73 -42.13
CA SER A 822 6.95 5.11 -42.99
C SER A 822 5.52 5.35 -42.52
N ALA A 823 5.33 5.85 -41.29
CA ALA A 823 4.01 6.02 -40.69
C ALA A 823 3.85 7.35 -39.94
N VAL A 824 2.61 7.78 -39.77
CA VAL A 824 2.24 8.87 -38.85
C VAL A 824 1.90 8.25 -37.50
N VAL A 825 2.58 8.67 -36.43
CA VAL A 825 2.30 8.20 -35.08
C VAL A 825 1.13 8.99 -34.50
N VAL A 826 0.09 8.27 -34.06
CA VAL A 826 -1.07 8.86 -33.39
C VAL A 826 -1.10 8.36 -31.94
N GLU A 827 -0.82 9.25 -30.99
CA GLU A 827 -0.96 8.97 -29.57
C GLU A 827 -2.33 9.47 -29.09
N ALA A 828 -3.18 8.55 -28.65
CA ALA A 828 -4.47 8.89 -28.06
C ALA A 828 -4.49 8.50 -26.58
N GLU A 829 -4.78 9.46 -25.71
CA GLU A 829 -5.04 9.27 -24.29
C GLU A 829 -6.51 9.59 -24.03
N GLY A 830 -7.22 8.73 -23.30
CA GLY A 830 -8.66 8.88 -23.08
C GLY A 830 -9.20 7.87 -22.07
N ARG A 831 -10.50 7.97 -21.77
CA ARG A 831 -11.21 7.05 -20.87
C ARG A 831 -11.54 5.71 -21.52
#